data_AF-A0A7S4JP54-F1
#
_entry.id   AF-A0A7S4JP54-F1
#
_cell.length_a   1.000
_cell.length_b   1.000
_cell.length_c   1.000
_cell.angle_alpha   90.00
_cell.angle_beta   90.00
_cell.angle_gamma   90.00
#
_symmetry.space_group_name_H-M   'P 1'
#
loop_
_entity.id
_entity.type
_entity.pdbx_description
1 polymer ?
#
loop_
_entity_poly.entity_id
_entity_poly.type
_entity_poly.pdbx_seq_one_letter_code
_entity_poly.pdbx_strand_id
1 'polypeptide(L)'
;MIKAFEQTKTNECRAKIARHFSYFINAIGKEKSFPFNDFELENTCYFGDESNEEETIEDLEWEEEQSWSYQPPRNEANYIDHPSNLNILYGVLAHSDPDAVIRLIETLYEVGHKFVVHVDGKEASEDTQKKIVEFAATRDYVHVLPDKNRVRVNWGGFSMVNATMQVLRHAFALRINFHKFAHIAESTYPVRSNAQIRRQLASYPIDANFVHVIETPTNPHEDNWHYFVECDDAVHRIYRLPPLRWSNSGVDLMTSSQWFILSREFAKYLADAAPGTLVHDMLEYAEHMVVADEQFFGTVLRHTKYCHKHHNGNFLFLEFGKWEDSKEEEARDPRKCVMPDPNHCGRSPTSLKEDMIAAIALTNKRPLFARKFESDLNTHVKDIVDIILRDESKKFDTSFKGDGLMFVAKHTVHSATPLCLGLGRNKTKVILVPCFHHGARDNANTDWEYGGVELNETPKTNRWRLGSCTFDGKLERTPNGEIVVTAGKYSKAGPLCTIEMMGGGNKGSCLEVSTEIDDTSKSNITQISHCNTKSDQIFSFGTGASTQHGSIVMTATSADAFTADKSGDKQPPPLCLGFTGESGLAAFEYEEYKGGDNDDVDRDIDQEYSSDDEEVDADIDEELEYEDGDETGDSEDEDNEGQEGLAEQRRRLSEVAHPVGAGSPIVAFECSGDNTIEWLVIPYIFDNQGDDD
;
A
#
# COMPACT_ATOMS: atom_id res chain seq x y z
N MET A 1 1.83 -37.81 -10.90
CA MET A 1 0.78 -38.80 -10.57
C MET A 1 1.04 -39.52 -9.26
N ILE A 2 2.12 -40.31 -9.10
CA ILE A 2 2.36 -41.10 -7.87
C ILE A 2 2.29 -40.23 -6.61
N LYS A 3 3.04 -39.11 -6.57
CA LYS A 3 2.97 -38.13 -5.47
C LYS A 3 1.54 -37.63 -5.17
N ALA A 4 0.76 -37.33 -6.21
CA ALA A 4 -0.63 -36.87 -6.03
C ALA A 4 -1.51 -37.98 -5.42
N PHE A 5 -1.33 -39.24 -5.84
CA PHE A 5 -2.06 -40.37 -5.24
C PHE A 5 -1.66 -40.65 -3.79
N GLU A 6 -0.39 -40.46 -3.43
CA GLU A 6 0.09 -40.55 -2.04
C GLU A 6 -0.57 -39.48 -1.14
N GLN A 7 -0.87 -38.30 -1.70
CA GLN A 7 -1.50 -37.18 -0.99
C GLN A 7 -3.04 -37.28 -0.90
N THR A 8 -3.68 -38.10 -1.74
CA THR A 8 -5.14 -38.31 -1.70
C THR A 8 -5.61 -39.23 -0.57
N LYS A 9 -6.80 -38.95 -0.03
CA LYS A 9 -7.44 -39.68 1.06
C LYS A 9 -8.46 -40.70 0.56
N THR A 10 -9.22 -40.38 -0.50
CA THR A 10 -10.35 -41.17 -0.97
C THR A 10 -10.09 -41.84 -2.32
N ASN A 11 -10.79 -42.95 -2.58
CA ASN A 11 -10.72 -43.64 -3.88
C ASN A 11 -11.36 -42.78 -4.99
N GLU A 12 -12.38 -42.01 -4.64
CA GLU A 12 -13.09 -41.07 -5.50
C GLU A 12 -12.14 -39.97 -6.00
N CYS A 13 -11.34 -39.37 -5.12
CA CYS A 13 -10.35 -38.37 -5.50
C CYS A 13 -9.24 -38.98 -6.38
N ARG A 14 -8.75 -40.18 -6.05
CA ARG A 14 -7.80 -40.92 -6.92
C ARG A 14 -8.37 -41.17 -8.31
N ALA A 15 -9.63 -41.61 -8.39
CA ALA A 15 -10.31 -41.83 -9.67
C ALA A 15 -10.49 -40.51 -10.45
N LYS A 16 -10.84 -39.40 -9.77
CA LYS A 16 -10.91 -38.07 -10.38
C LYS A 16 -9.55 -37.66 -10.96
N ILE A 17 -8.48 -37.73 -10.18
CA ILE A 17 -7.12 -37.41 -10.65
C ILE A 17 -6.71 -38.30 -11.83
N ALA A 18 -6.95 -39.61 -11.74
CA ALA A 18 -6.66 -40.55 -12.82
C ALA A 18 -7.40 -40.19 -14.12
N ARG A 19 -8.69 -39.82 -14.01
CA ARG A 19 -9.51 -39.38 -15.14
C ARG A 19 -8.92 -38.14 -15.81
N HIS A 20 -8.61 -37.09 -15.05
CA HIS A 20 -8.05 -35.87 -15.64
C HIS A 20 -6.66 -36.12 -16.24
N PHE A 21 -5.82 -36.91 -15.59
CA PHE A 21 -4.53 -37.30 -16.15
C PHE A 21 -4.66 -38.13 -17.45
N SER A 22 -5.72 -38.93 -17.57
CA SER A 22 -5.98 -39.71 -18.78
C SER A 22 -6.22 -38.84 -20.01
N TYR A 23 -6.69 -37.59 -19.86
CA TYR A 23 -6.83 -36.66 -20.98
C TYR A 23 -5.49 -36.36 -21.64
N PHE A 24 -4.45 -36.10 -20.83
CA PHE A 24 -3.09 -35.86 -21.30
C PHE A 24 -2.46 -37.11 -21.90
N ILE A 25 -2.60 -38.28 -21.26
CA ILE A 25 -2.07 -39.54 -21.81
C ILE A 25 -2.74 -39.91 -23.13
N ASN A 26 -4.06 -39.73 -23.23
CA ASN A 26 -4.79 -39.97 -24.47
C ASN A 26 -4.40 -38.97 -25.57
N ALA A 27 -4.11 -37.71 -25.23
CA ALA A 27 -3.60 -36.73 -26.19
C ALA A 27 -2.22 -37.12 -26.72
N ILE A 28 -1.28 -37.50 -25.84
CA ILE A 28 0.04 -38.01 -26.24
C ILE A 28 -0.10 -39.25 -27.13
N GLY A 29 -0.86 -40.26 -26.68
CA GLY A 29 -0.97 -41.54 -27.40
C GLY A 29 -1.72 -41.46 -28.73
N LYS A 30 -2.48 -40.38 -28.97
CA LYS A 30 -3.19 -40.13 -30.23
C LYS A 30 -2.60 -38.99 -31.04
N GLU A 31 -1.47 -38.41 -30.61
CA GLU A 31 -0.84 -37.25 -31.23
C GLU A 31 -1.84 -36.08 -31.43
N LYS A 32 -2.64 -35.80 -30.39
CA LYS A 32 -3.60 -34.69 -30.34
C LYS A 32 -3.12 -33.57 -29.42
N SER A 33 -3.66 -32.37 -29.62
CA SER A 33 -3.47 -31.22 -28.73
C SER A 33 -3.83 -31.55 -27.29
N PHE A 34 -3.10 -30.95 -26.35
CA PHE A 34 -3.41 -31.06 -24.93
C PHE A 34 -4.67 -30.26 -24.57
N PRO A 35 -5.34 -30.58 -23.46
CA PRO A 35 -6.41 -29.74 -22.93
C PRO A 35 -5.98 -28.27 -22.88
N PHE A 36 -6.83 -27.41 -23.42
CA PHE A 36 -6.65 -25.95 -23.49
C PHE A 36 -5.54 -25.42 -24.42
N ASN A 37 -4.87 -26.26 -25.23
CA ASN A 37 -3.90 -25.76 -26.21
C ASN A 37 -4.54 -24.93 -27.33
N ASP A 38 -5.71 -25.38 -27.80
CA ASP A 38 -6.46 -24.74 -28.89
C ASP A 38 -7.68 -24.00 -28.31
N PHE A 39 -7.50 -23.35 -27.16
CA PHE A 39 -8.58 -22.71 -26.41
C PHE A 39 -8.70 -21.23 -26.80
N GLU A 40 -9.65 -20.95 -27.69
CA GLU A 40 -9.97 -19.60 -28.10
C GLU A 40 -11.10 -19.03 -27.24
N LEU A 41 -10.92 -17.79 -26.81
CA LEU A 41 -11.83 -17.05 -25.96
C LEU A 41 -12.16 -15.72 -26.64
N GLU A 42 -13.44 -15.39 -26.68
CA GLU A 42 -13.91 -14.17 -27.32
C GLU A 42 -13.64 -12.96 -26.40
N ASN A 43 -12.74 -12.07 -26.84
CA ASN A 43 -12.62 -10.74 -26.26
C ASN A 43 -13.63 -9.79 -26.89
N THR A 44 -14.49 -9.20 -26.06
CA THR A 44 -15.47 -8.18 -26.47
C THR A 44 -15.18 -6.80 -25.88
N CYS A 45 -13.98 -6.59 -25.36
CA CYS A 45 -13.46 -5.29 -24.99
C CYS A 45 -12.81 -4.63 -26.21
N TYR A 46 -13.54 -3.69 -26.82
CA TYR A 46 -13.05 -2.87 -27.92
C TYR A 46 -12.79 -1.45 -27.40
N PHE A 47 -11.60 -0.89 -27.68
CA PHE A 47 -11.28 0.52 -27.45
C PHE A 47 -11.59 1.29 -28.74
N GLY A 48 -12.31 2.41 -28.64
CA GLY A 48 -12.77 3.18 -29.80
C GLY A 48 -14.30 3.28 -29.87
N ASP A 49 -14.77 4.42 -30.34
CA ASP A 49 -16.19 4.73 -30.59
C ASP A 49 -16.85 3.57 -31.38
N GLU A 50 -18.13 3.25 -31.11
CA GLU A 50 -18.88 2.17 -31.80
C GLU A 50 -18.97 2.36 -33.34
N SER A 51 -18.34 3.40 -33.89
CA SER A 51 -18.23 3.75 -35.30
C SER A 51 -16.86 3.58 -35.96
N ASN A 52 -15.77 3.24 -35.26
CA ASN A 52 -14.44 3.05 -35.87
C ASN A 52 -13.77 1.74 -35.41
N GLU A 53 -13.80 0.73 -36.28
CA GLU A 53 -13.31 -0.64 -36.04
C GLU A 53 -11.77 -0.82 -36.10
N GLU A 54 -10.93 0.20 -35.90
CA GLU A 54 -9.48 0.07 -36.25
C GLU A 54 -8.44 0.47 -35.20
N GLU A 55 -8.80 0.80 -33.95
CA GLU A 55 -7.77 1.06 -32.91
C GLU A 55 -7.67 -0.10 -31.92
N THR A 56 -6.67 -0.95 -32.13
CA THR A 56 -6.27 -2.00 -31.17
C THR A 56 -5.36 -1.43 -30.07
N ILE A 57 -5.43 -2.04 -28.89
CA ILE A 57 -4.72 -1.68 -27.64
C ILE A 57 -3.19 -1.48 -27.79
N GLU A 58 -2.59 -1.94 -28.88
CA GLU A 58 -1.13 -1.82 -29.13
C GLU A 58 -0.67 -0.38 -29.42
N ASP A 59 -1.57 0.55 -29.77
CA ASP A 59 -1.22 1.92 -30.20
C ASP A 59 -1.27 2.98 -29.08
N LEU A 60 -1.58 2.61 -27.84
CA LEU A 60 -1.62 3.55 -26.71
C LEU A 60 -0.25 3.58 -26.00
N GLU A 61 0.52 4.65 -26.20
CA GLU A 61 1.80 4.90 -25.52
C GLU A 61 1.63 4.87 -23.99
N TRP A 62 2.43 4.02 -23.33
CA TRP A 62 2.30 3.59 -21.93
C TRP A 62 2.80 4.60 -20.87
N GLU A 63 3.10 5.86 -21.23
CA GLU A 63 3.92 6.75 -20.38
C GLU A 63 3.22 7.95 -19.73
N GLU A 64 1.89 8.10 -19.84
CA GLU A 64 1.15 9.03 -18.98
C GLU A 64 0.35 8.26 -17.92
N GLU A 65 0.58 8.57 -16.64
CA GLU A 65 -0.13 8.10 -15.43
C GLU A 65 -1.66 7.95 -15.58
N GLN A 66 -2.14 6.89 -16.24
CA GLN A 66 -3.57 6.67 -16.46
C GLN A 66 -4.22 6.04 -15.23
N SER A 67 -4.61 6.91 -14.31
CA SER A 67 -5.77 6.71 -13.46
C SER A 67 -7.03 6.47 -14.32
N TRP A 68 -7.24 5.23 -14.81
CA TRP A 68 -8.56 4.81 -15.32
C TRP A 68 -9.52 4.68 -14.13
N SER A 69 -9.92 5.83 -13.61
CA SER A 69 -11.05 5.95 -12.73
C SER A 69 -12.27 6.13 -13.62
N TYR A 70 -12.97 5.04 -13.99
CA TYR A 70 -14.26 5.16 -14.66
C TYR A 70 -15.22 5.99 -13.80
N GLN A 71 -15.25 7.28 -14.09
CA GLN A 71 -15.96 8.32 -13.37
C GLN A 71 -16.24 9.51 -14.33
N PRO A 72 -16.90 9.26 -15.48
CA PRO A 72 -17.26 10.31 -16.43
C PRO A 72 -18.12 11.39 -15.76
N PRO A 73 -18.15 12.63 -16.30
CA PRO A 73 -19.05 13.68 -15.83
C PRO A 73 -20.50 13.22 -15.60
N ARG A 74 -21.20 13.82 -14.62
CA ARG A 74 -22.57 13.39 -14.23
C ARG A 74 -23.62 13.50 -15.35
N ASN A 75 -23.36 14.28 -16.38
CA ASN A 75 -24.20 14.44 -17.58
C ASN A 75 -23.98 13.33 -18.62
N GLU A 76 -22.92 12.53 -18.49
CA GLU A 76 -22.50 11.53 -19.49
C GLU A 76 -22.78 10.09 -19.03
N ALA A 77 -23.10 9.87 -17.75
CA ALA A 77 -23.46 8.56 -17.23
C ALA A 77 -24.55 8.62 -16.17
N ASN A 78 -25.14 7.48 -15.85
CA ASN A 78 -26.19 7.38 -14.84
C ASN A 78 -25.57 7.32 -13.44
N TYR A 79 -25.81 8.37 -12.66
CA TYR A 79 -25.43 8.44 -11.26
C TYR A 79 -26.62 8.23 -10.33
N ILE A 80 -26.32 7.91 -9.07
CA ILE A 80 -27.31 8.02 -8.01
C ILE A 80 -27.29 9.47 -7.49
N ASP A 81 -28.43 10.16 -7.60
CA ASP A 81 -28.56 11.56 -7.19
C ASP A 81 -28.39 11.75 -5.69
N HIS A 82 -29.08 10.92 -4.91
CA HIS A 82 -29.00 10.93 -3.46
C HIS A 82 -28.34 9.64 -2.97
N PRO A 83 -27.16 9.70 -2.32
CA PRO A 83 -26.48 8.53 -1.80
C PRO A 83 -27.36 7.65 -0.91
N SER A 84 -28.38 8.23 -0.26
CA SER A 84 -29.35 7.49 0.54
C SER A 84 -30.12 6.42 -0.23
N ASN A 85 -30.28 6.59 -1.54
CA ASN A 85 -31.01 5.69 -2.42
C ASN A 85 -30.14 4.52 -2.90
N LEU A 86 -28.83 4.52 -2.62
CA LEU A 86 -27.97 3.42 -3.00
C LEU A 86 -28.26 2.17 -2.15
N ASN A 87 -28.85 1.15 -2.76
CA ASN A 87 -28.96 -0.20 -2.19
C ASN A 87 -27.74 -1.06 -2.54
N ILE A 88 -27.13 -1.65 -1.52
CA ILE A 88 -25.97 -2.53 -1.65
C ILE A 88 -26.40 -3.96 -1.29
N LEU A 89 -26.03 -4.92 -2.14
CA LEU A 89 -26.09 -6.34 -1.83
C LEU A 89 -24.70 -6.79 -1.38
N TYR A 90 -24.58 -7.28 -0.16
CA TYR A 90 -23.34 -7.87 0.34
C TYR A 90 -23.35 -9.39 0.13
N GLY A 91 -22.39 -9.90 -0.64
CA GLY A 91 -22.13 -11.32 -0.79
C GLY A 91 -21.03 -11.77 0.16
N VAL A 92 -21.40 -12.50 1.22
CA VAL A 92 -20.50 -12.87 2.31
C VAL A 92 -20.05 -14.32 2.18
N LEU A 93 -18.74 -14.57 2.13
CA LEU A 93 -18.17 -15.93 2.31
C LEU A 93 -17.73 -16.13 3.76
N ALA A 94 -18.24 -17.18 4.39
CA ALA A 94 -17.97 -17.52 5.79
C ALA A 94 -17.58 -19.00 5.93
N HIS A 95 -16.86 -19.34 6.98
CA HIS A 95 -16.49 -20.72 7.28
C HIS A 95 -16.48 -21.07 8.77
N SER A 96 -16.25 -20.14 9.71
CA SER A 96 -15.99 -20.55 11.10
C SER A 96 -16.58 -19.67 12.20
N ASP A 97 -16.80 -18.38 11.97
CA ASP A 97 -17.19 -17.45 13.04
C ASP A 97 -18.59 -16.84 12.77
N PRO A 98 -19.67 -17.50 13.23
CA PRO A 98 -21.02 -17.01 13.00
C PRO A 98 -21.29 -15.68 13.73
N ASP A 99 -20.66 -15.44 14.88
CA ASP A 99 -20.86 -14.23 15.65
C ASP A 99 -20.19 -13.03 14.96
N ALA A 100 -19.03 -13.23 14.32
CA ALA A 100 -18.44 -12.23 13.44
C ALA A 100 -19.31 -11.91 12.22
N VAL A 101 -19.91 -12.92 11.58
CA VAL A 101 -20.83 -12.71 10.45
C VAL A 101 -22.07 -11.93 10.88
N ILE A 102 -22.67 -12.29 12.01
CA ILE A 102 -23.83 -11.59 12.57
C ILE A 102 -23.48 -10.13 12.85
N ARG A 103 -22.38 -9.88 13.56
CA ARG A 103 -21.91 -8.52 13.86
C ARG A 103 -21.66 -7.72 12.59
N LEU A 104 -21.00 -8.30 11.58
CA LEU A 104 -20.75 -7.66 10.29
C LEU A 104 -22.06 -7.26 9.59
N ILE A 105 -23.04 -8.16 9.55
CA ILE A 105 -24.36 -7.90 8.95
C ILE A 105 -25.08 -6.77 9.70
N GLU A 106 -25.09 -6.81 11.04
CA GLU A 106 -25.75 -5.79 11.85
C GLU A 106 -25.09 -4.42 11.71
N THR A 107 -23.76 -4.35 11.60
CA THR A 107 -23.02 -3.10 11.38
C THR A 107 -23.27 -2.51 10.00
N LEU A 108 -23.39 -3.34 8.96
CA LEU A 108 -23.61 -2.90 7.57
C LEU A 108 -25.08 -2.71 7.21
N TYR A 109 -26.03 -3.12 8.05
CA TYR A 109 -27.44 -3.06 7.69
C TYR A 109 -27.97 -1.62 7.69
N GLU A 110 -28.61 -1.26 6.59
CA GLU A 110 -29.43 -0.07 6.40
C GLU A 110 -30.68 -0.48 5.61
N VAL A 111 -31.73 0.34 5.67
CA VAL A 111 -32.95 0.11 4.87
C VAL A 111 -32.58 0.00 3.40
N GLY A 112 -32.95 -1.13 2.77
CA GLY A 112 -32.67 -1.42 1.36
C GLY A 112 -31.41 -2.24 1.10
N HIS A 113 -30.47 -2.33 2.06
CA HIS A 113 -29.34 -3.25 1.97
C HIS A 113 -29.81 -4.70 2.18
N LYS A 114 -29.15 -5.62 1.50
CA LYS A 114 -29.45 -7.05 1.53
C LYS A 114 -28.16 -7.85 1.64
N PHE A 115 -28.25 -9.07 2.16
CA PHE A 115 -27.10 -9.95 2.39
C PHE A 115 -27.40 -11.33 1.81
N VAL A 116 -26.42 -11.89 1.11
CA VAL A 116 -26.42 -13.31 0.71
C VAL A 116 -25.18 -13.95 1.30
N VAL A 117 -25.38 -14.90 2.20
CA VAL A 117 -24.31 -15.57 2.94
C VAL A 117 -24.11 -16.99 2.42
N HIS A 118 -22.89 -17.28 1.99
CA HIS A 118 -22.41 -18.64 1.78
C HIS A 118 -21.57 -19.04 2.99
N VAL A 119 -21.91 -20.18 3.57
CA VAL A 119 -21.09 -20.84 4.60
C VAL A 119 -20.46 -22.07 3.97
N ASP A 120 -19.15 -22.24 4.15
CA ASP A 120 -18.37 -23.36 3.61
C ASP A 120 -19.12 -24.71 3.82
N GLY A 121 -19.17 -25.54 2.78
CA GLY A 121 -19.83 -26.85 2.78
C GLY A 121 -19.11 -27.95 3.56
N LYS A 122 -18.02 -27.63 4.25
CA LYS A 122 -17.29 -28.55 5.14
C LYS A 122 -18.06 -28.80 6.42
N GLU A 123 -17.86 -29.99 6.98
CA GLU A 123 -18.52 -30.42 8.22
C GLU A 123 -18.16 -29.52 9.40
N ALA A 124 -16.94 -28.97 9.40
CA ALA A 124 -16.47 -28.02 10.43
C ALA A 124 -17.28 -26.72 10.47
N SER A 125 -18.09 -26.43 9.44
CA SER A 125 -18.84 -25.19 9.28
C SER A 125 -20.36 -25.39 9.49
N GLU A 126 -20.81 -26.59 9.86
CA GLU A 126 -22.24 -26.88 10.08
C GLU A 126 -22.86 -26.06 11.22
N ASP A 127 -22.14 -25.91 12.34
CA ASP A 127 -22.62 -25.09 13.46
C ASP A 127 -22.72 -23.61 13.08
N THR A 128 -21.78 -23.12 12.26
CA THR A 128 -21.80 -21.77 11.68
C THR A 128 -23.01 -21.58 10.79
N GLN A 129 -23.27 -22.53 9.88
CA GLN A 129 -24.44 -22.52 8.99
C GLN A 129 -25.74 -22.47 9.80
N LYS A 130 -25.88 -23.37 10.78
CA LYS A 130 -27.08 -23.44 11.62
C LYS A 130 -27.38 -22.11 12.33
N LYS A 131 -26.38 -21.51 12.98
CA LYS A 131 -26.53 -20.23 13.68
C LYS A 131 -26.92 -19.09 12.75
N ILE A 132 -26.30 -19.00 11.56
CA ILE A 132 -26.60 -17.93 10.59
C ILE A 132 -28.00 -18.13 10.00
N VAL A 133 -28.45 -19.36 9.76
CA VAL A 133 -29.82 -19.66 9.32
C VAL A 133 -30.85 -19.27 10.39
N GLU A 134 -30.59 -19.58 11.66
CA GLU A 134 -31.45 -19.17 12.79
C GLU A 134 -31.54 -17.64 12.90
N PHE A 135 -30.42 -16.93 12.72
CA PHE A 135 -30.37 -15.47 12.69
C PHE A 135 -31.17 -14.88 11.51
N ALA A 136 -31.04 -15.47 10.32
CA ALA A 136 -31.71 -15.03 9.10
C ALA A 136 -33.23 -15.30 9.12
N ALA A 137 -33.70 -16.30 9.88
CA ALA A 137 -35.12 -16.68 9.94
C ALA A 137 -36.05 -15.55 10.41
N THR A 138 -35.52 -14.55 11.12
CA THR A 138 -36.27 -13.38 11.61
C THR A 138 -35.97 -12.09 10.85
N ARG A 139 -35.16 -12.15 9.78
CA ARG A 139 -34.62 -10.99 9.06
C ARG A 139 -34.74 -11.20 7.55
N ASP A 140 -35.72 -10.54 6.94
CA ASP A 140 -36.01 -10.62 5.49
C ASP A 140 -34.90 -10.04 4.58
N TYR A 141 -33.90 -9.38 5.17
CA TYR A 141 -32.75 -8.81 4.49
C TYR A 141 -31.53 -9.71 4.47
N VAL A 142 -31.60 -10.89 5.10
CA VAL A 142 -30.52 -11.87 5.16
C VAL A 142 -30.97 -13.15 4.48
N HIS A 143 -30.22 -13.58 3.47
CA HIS A 143 -30.47 -14.79 2.71
C HIS A 143 -29.26 -15.72 2.85
N VAL A 144 -29.49 -16.97 3.21
CA VAL A 144 -28.41 -17.96 3.41
C VAL A 144 -28.53 -19.02 2.32
N LEU A 145 -27.41 -19.40 1.72
CA LEU A 145 -27.41 -20.45 0.70
C LEU A 145 -27.88 -21.78 1.31
N PRO A 146 -28.79 -22.50 0.64
CA PRO A 146 -29.20 -23.83 1.07
C PRO A 146 -28.05 -24.84 0.90
N ASP A 147 -28.07 -25.93 1.66
CA ASP A 147 -26.97 -26.91 1.70
C ASP A 147 -26.57 -27.46 0.33
N LYS A 148 -27.54 -27.69 -0.55
CA LYS A 148 -27.28 -28.15 -1.93
C LYS A 148 -26.43 -27.19 -2.78
N ASN A 149 -26.35 -25.93 -2.38
CA ASN A 149 -25.58 -24.88 -3.07
C ASN A 149 -24.34 -24.46 -2.27
N ARG A 150 -24.11 -25.02 -1.06
CA ARG A 150 -22.87 -24.80 -0.31
C ARG A 150 -21.74 -25.51 -1.03
N VAL A 151 -20.60 -24.82 -1.11
CA VAL A 151 -19.39 -25.29 -1.78
C VAL A 151 -18.35 -25.53 -0.70
N ARG A 152 -17.65 -26.67 -0.77
CA ARG A 152 -16.50 -26.96 0.09
C ARG A 152 -15.31 -26.16 -0.45
N VAL A 153 -14.91 -25.10 0.24
CA VAL A 153 -13.94 -24.13 -0.31
C VAL A 153 -12.52 -24.48 0.11
N ASN A 154 -11.60 -24.53 -0.84
CA ASN A 154 -10.17 -24.72 -0.58
C ASN A 154 -9.41 -23.44 -0.93
N TRP A 155 -8.41 -23.13 -0.10
CA TRP A 155 -7.55 -21.98 -0.31
C TRP A 155 -6.83 -22.12 -1.66
N GLY A 156 -6.87 -21.06 -2.49
CA GLY A 156 -6.31 -21.06 -3.84
C GLY A 156 -6.99 -22.02 -4.83
N GLY A 157 -8.11 -22.67 -4.47
CA GLY A 157 -8.85 -23.57 -5.35
C GLY A 157 -9.95 -22.85 -6.13
N PHE A 158 -10.40 -23.47 -7.22
CA PHE A 158 -11.53 -22.99 -8.01
C PHE A 158 -12.84 -22.95 -7.22
N SER A 159 -12.97 -23.77 -6.18
CA SER A 159 -14.13 -23.74 -5.29
C SER A 159 -14.43 -22.36 -4.70
N MET A 160 -13.43 -21.48 -4.57
CA MET A 160 -13.62 -20.09 -4.16
C MET A 160 -14.42 -19.31 -5.20
N VAL A 161 -14.06 -19.40 -6.49
CA VAL A 161 -14.82 -18.82 -7.62
C VAL A 161 -16.23 -19.39 -7.62
N ASN A 162 -16.38 -20.72 -7.53
CA ASN A 162 -17.68 -21.38 -7.53
C ASN A 162 -18.58 -20.90 -6.37
N ALA A 163 -18.04 -20.74 -5.15
CA ALA A 163 -18.79 -20.20 -4.01
C ALA A 163 -19.33 -18.79 -4.30
N THR A 164 -18.50 -17.91 -4.86
CA THR A 164 -18.91 -16.55 -5.28
C THR A 164 -19.99 -16.60 -6.38
N MET A 165 -19.86 -17.49 -7.35
CA MET A 165 -20.87 -17.68 -8.41
C MET A 165 -22.20 -18.19 -7.84
N GLN A 166 -22.18 -19.07 -6.82
CA GLN A 166 -23.40 -19.52 -6.14
C GLN A 166 -24.10 -18.39 -5.38
N VAL A 167 -23.34 -17.49 -4.75
CA VAL A 167 -23.89 -16.27 -4.11
C VAL A 167 -24.63 -15.40 -5.13
N LEU A 168 -23.99 -15.10 -6.27
CA LEU A 168 -24.59 -14.32 -7.34
C LEU A 168 -25.84 -14.97 -7.92
N ARG A 169 -25.76 -16.27 -8.27
CA ARG A 169 -26.90 -17.04 -8.79
C ARG A 169 -28.07 -17.06 -7.82
N HIS A 170 -27.80 -17.22 -6.52
CA HIS A 170 -28.83 -17.20 -5.49
C HIS A 170 -29.51 -15.83 -5.39
N ALA A 171 -28.73 -14.74 -5.41
CA ALA A 171 -29.26 -13.38 -5.35
C ALA A 171 -30.23 -13.08 -6.52
N PHE A 172 -29.86 -13.46 -7.74
CA PHE A 172 -30.70 -13.25 -8.92
C PHE A 172 -31.91 -14.20 -8.97
N ALA A 173 -31.76 -15.44 -8.48
CA ALA A 173 -32.89 -16.37 -8.36
C ALA A 173 -33.96 -15.84 -7.39
N LEU A 174 -33.55 -15.17 -6.32
CA LEU A 174 -34.44 -14.49 -5.37
C LEU A 174 -34.97 -13.13 -5.86
N ARG A 175 -34.51 -12.65 -7.02
CA ARG A 175 -34.84 -11.33 -7.58
C ARG A 175 -34.53 -10.18 -6.60
N ILE A 176 -33.44 -10.29 -5.86
CA ILE A 176 -33.01 -9.24 -4.93
C ILE A 176 -32.72 -7.97 -5.74
N ASN A 177 -33.30 -6.85 -5.32
CA ASN A 177 -33.05 -5.55 -5.92
C ASN A 177 -31.86 -4.87 -5.22
N PHE A 178 -30.87 -4.44 -6.00
CA PHE A 178 -29.66 -3.76 -5.52
C PHE A 178 -29.03 -2.98 -6.67
N HIS A 179 -28.17 -2.00 -6.37
CA HIS A 179 -27.42 -1.25 -7.38
C HIS A 179 -25.97 -1.73 -7.47
N LYS A 180 -25.34 -2.01 -6.33
CA LYS A 180 -23.97 -2.51 -6.22
C LYS A 180 -23.92 -3.83 -5.46
N PHE A 181 -23.07 -4.76 -5.91
CA PHE A 181 -22.76 -6.02 -5.24
C PHE A 181 -21.38 -5.92 -4.60
N ALA A 182 -21.28 -5.94 -3.28
CA ALA A 182 -20.01 -5.94 -2.56
C ALA A 182 -19.67 -7.36 -2.10
N HIS A 183 -18.58 -7.93 -2.60
CA HIS A 183 -18.10 -9.25 -2.22
C HIS A 183 -17.12 -9.14 -1.05
N ILE A 184 -17.41 -9.78 0.08
CA ILE A 184 -16.65 -9.67 1.33
C ILE A 184 -16.53 -11.01 2.07
N ALA A 185 -15.52 -11.14 2.93
CA ALA A 185 -15.33 -12.31 3.79
C ALA A 185 -15.98 -12.10 5.18
N GLU A 186 -16.18 -13.19 5.94
CA GLU A 186 -16.51 -13.12 7.39
C GLU A 186 -15.52 -12.29 8.21
N SER A 187 -14.28 -12.19 7.72
CA SER A 187 -13.18 -11.47 8.37
C SER A 187 -12.95 -10.06 7.81
N THR A 188 -13.87 -9.57 6.96
CA THR A 188 -13.89 -8.18 6.50
C THR A 188 -14.73 -7.35 7.47
N TYR A 189 -14.34 -6.09 7.70
CA TYR A 189 -15.14 -5.17 8.51
C TYR A 189 -15.14 -3.76 7.90
N PRO A 190 -16.26 -3.01 7.95
CA PRO A 190 -16.29 -1.63 7.49
C PRO A 190 -15.38 -0.75 8.34
N VAL A 191 -14.68 0.18 7.70
CA VAL A 191 -13.85 1.20 8.36
C VAL A 191 -14.36 2.62 8.07
N ARG A 192 -15.53 2.71 7.43
CA ARG A 192 -16.30 3.94 7.18
C ARG A 192 -17.78 3.68 7.49
N SER A 193 -18.52 4.73 7.85
CA SER A 193 -19.93 4.59 8.20
C SER A 193 -20.77 4.24 6.97
N ASN A 194 -21.96 3.65 7.13
CA ASN A 194 -22.84 3.33 6.00
C ASN A 194 -23.15 4.57 5.14
N ALA A 195 -23.26 5.75 5.76
CA ALA A 195 -23.42 7.02 5.03
C ALA A 195 -22.19 7.35 4.17
N GLN A 196 -20.97 7.17 4.69
CA GLN A 196 -19.73 7.39 3.94
C GLN A 196 -19.55 6.36 2.82
N ILE A 197 -19.82 5.07 3.09
CA ILE A 197 -19.81 4.00 2.08
C ILE A 197 -20.74 4.37 0.92
N ARG A 198 -21.99 4.74 1.21
CA ARG A 198 -22.94 5.14 0.16
C ARG A 198 -22.51 6.40 -0.58
N ARG A 199 -21.99 7.41 0.12
CA ARG A 199 -21.48 8.65 -0.51
C ARG A 199 -20.33 8.34 -1.47
N GLN A 200 -19.37 7.52 -1.06
CA GLN A 200 -18.24 7.14 -1.89
C GLN A 200 -18.69 6.34 -3.11
N LEU A 201 -19.55 5.32 -2.94
CA LEU A 201 -20.00 4.53 -4.08
C LEU A 201 -20.93 5.30 -5.03
N ALA A 202 -21.73 6.25 -4.51
CA ALA A 202 -22.59 7.12 -5.31
C ALA A 202 -21.85 8.30 -5.96
N SER A 203 -20.55 8.48 -5.68
CA SER A 203 -19.71 9.43 -6.41
C SER A 203 -19.24 8.89 -7.76
N TYR A 204 -19.56 7.63 -8.09
CA TYR A 204 -19.28 6.97 -9.37
C TYR A 204 -20.59 6.57 -10.07
N PRO A 205 -20.55 6.31 -11.39
CA PRO A 205 -21.70 5.81 -12.11
C PRO A 205 -22.24 4.51 -11.53
N ILE A 206 -23.55 4.28 -11.68
CA ILE A 206 -24.23 3.08 -11.18
C ILE A 206 -23.69 1.79 -11.80
N ASP A 207 -23.13 1.88 -13.00
CA ASP A 207 -22.55 0.77 -13.76
C ASP A 207 -21.03 0.61 -13.60
N ALA A 208 -20.40 1.42 -12.75
CA ALA A 208 -18.98 1.27 -12.38
C ALA A 208 -18.69 -0.05 -11.64
N ASN A 209 -17.57 -0.68 -11.98
CA ASN A 209 -17.06 -1.92 -11.37
C ASN A 209 -15.71 -1.65 -10.71
N PHE A 210 -15.64 -1.87 -9.40
CA PHE A 210 -14.50 -1.60 -8.53
C PHE A 210 -13.74 -2.90 -8.28
N VAL A 211 -12.71 -3.14 -9.09
CA VAL A 211 -11.83 -4.31 -8.98
C VAL A 211 -10.41 -3.79 -8.95
N HIS A 212 -9.58 -4.27 -8.03
CA HIS A 212 -8.16 -3.96 -8.09
C HIS A 212 -7.50 -4.98 -9.03
N VAL A 213 -6.95 -4.51 -10.15
CA VAL A 213 -6.31 -5.32 -11.19
C VAL A 213 -4.87 -4.84 -11.36
N ILE A 214 -3.92 -5.76 -11.36
CA ILE A 214 -2.55 -5.49 -11.80
C ILE A 214 -2.60 -5.31 -13.32
N GLU A 215 -2.25 -4.12 -13.79
CA GLU A 215 -2.51 -3.73 -15.18
C GLU A 215 -1.62 -4.46 -16.17
N THR A 216 -0.45 -4.91 -15.73
CA THR A 216 0.40 -5.79 -16.53
C THR A 216 -0.21 -7.19 -16.60
N PRO A 217 -0.45 -7.72 -17.81
CA PRO A 217 -0.83 -9.11 -18.01
C PRO A 217 0.07 -10.09 -17.25
N THR A 218 -0.56 -11.09 -16.66
CA THR A 218 0.13 -12.19 -16.00
C THR A 218 0.64 -13.13 -17.07
N ASN A 219 1.96 -13.13 -17.27
CA ASN A 219 2.61 -13.92 -18.31
C ASN A 219 3.51 -15.01 -17.71
N PRO A 220 2.94 -16.08 -17.12
CA PRO A 220 3.74 -17.16 -16.56
C PRO A 220 4.44 -17.94 -17.68
N HIS A 221 5.67 -18.39 -17.41
CA HIS A 221 6.35 -19.32 -18.30
C HIS A 221 5.57 -20.65 -18.37
N GLU A 222 5.51 -21.27 -19.54
CA GLU A 222 4.75 -22.52 -19.76
C GLU A 222 5.19 -23.67 -18.83
N ASP A 223 6.47 -23.68 -18.44
CA ASP A 223 6.99 -24.65 -17.49
C ASP A 223 6.48 -24.45 -16.05
N ASN A 224 6.00 -23.25 -15.73
CA ASN A 224 5.60 -22.81 -14.38
C ASN A 224 4.08 -22.67 -14.22
N TRP A 225 3.31 -22.84 -15.29
CA TRP A 225 1.85 -22.85 -15.24
C TRP A 225 1.29 -24.27 -15.21
N HIS A 226 0.36 -24.54 -14.29
CA HIS A 226 0.05 -25.91 -13.88
C HIS A 226 -1.44 -26.19 -13.86
N TYR A 227 -1.76 -27.45 -14.21
CA TYR A 227 -3.10 -27.99 -14.18
C TYR A 227 -3.35 -28.66 -12.84
N PHE A 228 -4.38 -28.19 -12.15
CA PHE A 228 -4.79 -28.68 -10.84
C PHE A 228 -6.14 -29.40 -10.88
N VAL A 229 -6.32 -30.33 -9.95
CA VAL A 229 -7.58 -31.01 -9.68
C VAL A 229 -7.91 -30.84 -8.20
N GLU A 230 -9.07 -30.28 -7.93
CA GLU A 230 -9.55 -30.10 -6.56
C GLU A 230 -10.39 -31.31 -6.11
N CYS A 231 -9.96 -31.98 -5.03
CA CYS A 231 -10.71 -33.04 -4.32
C CYS A 231 -10.09 -33.34 -2.94
N ASP A 232 -10.82 -34.02 -2.07
CA ASP A 232 -10.43 -34.32 -0.67
C ASP A 232 -10.06 -33.10 0.18
N ASP A 233 -10.75 -31.98 -0.08
CA ASP A 233 -10.47 -30.67 0.52
C ASP A 233 -9.02 -30.20 0.30
N ALA A 234 -8.46 -30.52 -0.89
CA ALA A 234 -7.12 -30.16 -1.31
C ALA A 234 -7.05 -29.89 -2.83
N VAL A 235 -6.04 -29.13 -3.22
CA VAL A 235 -5.73 -28.78 -4.62
C VAL A 235 -4.52 -29.61 -5.05
N HIS A 236 -4.71 -30.52 -6.00
CA HIS A 236 -3.67 -31.46 -6.43
C HIS A 236 -3.12 -31.07 -7.79
N ARG A 237 -1.81 -30.80 -7.87
CA ARG A 237 -1.15 -30.61 -9.16
C ARG A 237 -1.05 -31.94 -9.90
N ILE A 238 -1.51 -31.98 -11.15
CA ILE A 238 -1.46 -33.21 -11.95
C ILE A 238 -0.65 -33.08 -13.25
N TYR A 239 -0.59 -31.89 -13.86
CA TYR A 239 0.14 -31.67 -15.12
C TYR A 239 0.46 -30.17 -15.34
N ARG A 240 0.88 -29.81 -16.55
CA ARG A 240 1.01 -28.41 -17.01
C ARG A 240 -0.30 -27.91 -17.64
N LEU A 241 -0.56 -26.63 -17.48
CA LEU A 241 -1.67 -25.93 -18.11
C LEU A 241 -1.07 -24.89 -19.08
N PRO A 242 -1.53 -24.79 -20.34
CA PRO A 242 -1.09 -23.72 -21.24
C PRO A 242 -1.57 -22.36 -20.69
N PRO A 243 -0.70 -21.36 -20.55
CA PRO A 243 -1.13 -20.04 -20.11
C PRO A 243 -1.95 -19.34 -21.19
N LEU A 244 -2.99 -18.60 -20.78
CA LEU A 244 -3.76 -17.74 -21.68
C LEU A 244 -2.97 -16.48 -21.98
N ARG A 245 -2.80 -16.21 -23.27
CA ARG A 245 -2.20 -15.01 -23.83
C ARG A 245 -3.07 -14.53 -24.98
N TRP A 246 -3.02 -13.23 -25.25
CA TRP A 246 -3.68 -12.64 -26.42
C TRP A 246 -3.38 -13.44 -27.70
N SER A 247 -2.10 -13.75 -27.93
CA SER A 247 -1.62 -14.40 -29.16
C SER A 247 -2.06 -15.85 -29.36
N ASN A 248 -2.47 -16.57 -28.31
CA ASN A 248 -2.87 -17.98 -28.42
C ASN A 248 -4.35 -18.23 -28.10
N SER A 249 -5.01 -17.33 -27.37
CA SER A 249 -6.35 -17.55 -26.83
C SER A 249 -7.27 -16.35 -27.00
N GLY A 250 -6.78 -15.22 -27.48
CA GLY A 250 -7.57 -13.99 -27.62
C GLY A 250 -7.84 -13.26 -26.30
N VAL A 251 -7.28 -13.71 -25.17
CA VAL A 251 -7.38 -13.01 -23.88
C VAL A 251 -6.06 -13.11 -23.10
N ASP A 252 -5.76 -12.08 -22.32
CA ASP A 252 -4.65 -12.09 -21.39
C ASP A 252 -5.11 -12.41 -19.97
N LEU A 253 -4.35 -13.24 -19.27
CA LEU A 253 -4.62 -13.52 -17.87
C LEU A 253 -4.31 -12.28 -17.01
N MET A 254 -5.26 -11.84 -16.19
CA MET A 254 -5.11 -10.65 -15.34
C MET A 254 -5.07 -11.01 -13.86
N THR A 255 -4.04 -10.58 -13.15
CA THR A 255 -4.01 -10.68 -11.68
C THR A 255 -4.89 -9.60 -11.07
N SER A 256 -5.73 -9.96 -10.12
CA SER A 256 -6.73 -9.10 -9.50
C SER A 256 -7.01 -9.47 -8.06
N SER A 257 -7.66 -8.59 -7.30
CA SER A 257 -8.15 -8.95 -5.97
C SER A 257 -9.39 -9.85 -6.05
N GLN A 258 -9.45 -10.86 -5.19
CA GLN A 258 -10.68 -11.63 -4.92
C GLN A 258 -11.85 -10.74 -4.47
N TRP A 259 -11.58 -9.60 -3.82
CA TRP A 259 -12.60 -8.75 -3.21
C TRP A 259 -12.86 -7.52 -4.07
N PHE A 260 -14.13 -7.27 -4.35
CA PHE A 260 -14.57 -6.27 -5.32
C PHE A 260 -15.97 -5.74 -5.00
N ILE A 261 -16.32 -4.64 -5.67
CA ILE A 261 -17.68 -4.10 -5.68
C ILE A 261 -18.14 -3.95 -7.14
N LEU A 262 -19.14 -4.71 -7.56
CA LEU A 262 -19.60 -4.74 -8.96
C LEU A 262 -20.88 -3.94 -9.14
N SER A 263 -21.08 -3.45 -10.35
CA SER A 263 -22.39 -3.05 -10.84
C SER A 263 -23.36 -4.24 -10.86
N ARG A 264 -24.66 -3.98 -10.76
CA ARG A 264 -25.70 -4.99 -10.92
C ARG A 264 -25.63 -5.69 -12.29
N GLU A 265 -25.30 -4.96 -13.35
CA GLU A 265 -25.24 -5.49 -14.71
C GLU A 265 -24.11 -6.51 -14.87
N PHE A 266 -22.90 -6.18 -14.43
CA PHE A 266 -21.78 -7.10 -14.50
C PHE A 266 -21.96 -8.30 -13.55
N ALA A 267 -22.53 -8.08 -12.35
CA ALA A 267 -22.91 -9.16 -11.46
C ALA A 267 -23.93 -10.13 -12.11
N LYS A 268 -24.87 -9.62 -12.91
CA LYS A 268 -25.83 -10.45 -13.66
C LYS A 268 -25.15 -11.24 -14.77
N TYR A 269 -24.25 -10.60 -15.51
CA TYR A 269 -23.47 -11.24 -16.57
C TYR A 269 -22.66 -12.42 -16.02
N LEU A 270 -21.99 -12.25 -14.88
CA LEU A 270 -21.34 -13.35 -14.16
C LEU A 270 -22.34 -14.45 -13.77
N ALA A 271 -23.46 -14.09 -13.13
CA ALA A 271 -24.43 -15.07 -12.65
C ALA A 271 -25.03 -15.95 -13.76
N ASP A 272 -25.21 -15.38 -14.96
CA ASP A 272 -25.87 -16.04 -16.09
C ASP A 272 -24.99 -17.03 -16.84
N ALA A 273 -23.66 -16.95 -16.72
CA ALA A 273 -22.61 -17.85 -17.26
C ALA A 273 -23.10 -18.88 -18.31
N ALA A 274 -23.70 -18.39 -19.39
CA ALA A 274 -24.36 -19.22 -20.39
C ALA A 274 -23.35 -19.66 -21.46
N PRO A 275 -23.54 -20.83 -22.09
CA PRO A 275 -22.69 -21.27 -23.21
C PRO A 275 -22.55 -20.18 -24.28
N GLY A 276 -21.31 -19.96 -24.75
CA GLY A 276 -20.98 -18.90 -25.69
C GLY A 276 -20.77 -17.52 -25.06
N THR A 277 -20.64 -17.43 -23.74
CA THR A 277 -20.15 -16.22 -23.07
C THR A 277 -18.75 -16.49 -22.52
N LEU A 278 -17.89 -15.46 -22.50
CA LEU A 278 -16.55 -15.56 -21.93
C LEU A 278 -16.55 -16.14 -20.51
N VAL A 279 -17.58 -15.82 -19.70
CA VAL A 279 -17.72 -16.34 -18.33
C VAL A 279 -17.82 -17.86 -18.33
N HIS A 280 -18.66 -18.43 -19.20
CA HIS A 280 -18.86 -19.88 -19.26
C HIS A 280 -17.56 -20.58 -19.62
N ASP A 281 -16.88 -20.11 -20.66
CA ASP A 281 -15.68 -20.77 -21.17
C ASP A 281 -14.50 -20.57 -20.22
N MET A 282 -14.33 -19.37 -19.67
CA MET A 282 -13.31 -19.12 -18.63
C MET A 282 -13.52 -19.95 -17.36
N LEU A 283 -14.75 -20.35 -17.01
CA LEU A 283 -14.97 -21.23 -15.86
C LEU A 283 -14.38 -22.64 -16.10
N GLU A 284 -14.41 -23.14 -17.35
CA GLU A 284 -13.82 -24.44 -17.69
C GLU A 284 -12.30 -24.41 -17.51
N TYR A 285 -11.66 -23.33 -17.91
CA TYR A 285 -10.23 -23.12 -17.71
C TYR A 285 -9.88 -22.87 -16.23
N ALA A 286 -10.64 -22.00 -15.56
CA ALA A 286 -10.42 -21.64 -14.16
C ALA A 286 -10.64 -22.80 -13.18
N GLU A 287 -11.39 -23.85 -13.55
CA GLU A 287 -11.50 -25.08 -12.76
C GLU A 287 -10.13 -25.74 -12.50
N HIS A 288 -9.15 -25.45 -13.36
CA HIS A 288 -7.86 -26.14 -13.38
C HIS A 288 -6.67 -25.27 -13.01
N MET A 289 -6.90 -24.03 -12.57
CA MET A 289 -5.85 -23.13 -12.12
C MET A 289 -5.77 -23.02 -10.59
N VAL A 290 -4.63 -22.55 -10.09
CA VAL A 290 -4.46 -22.16 -8.68
C VAL A 290 -4.68 -20.66 -8.53
N VAL A 291 -5.17 -20.24 -7.37
CA VAL A 291 -5.56 -18.85 -7.04
C VAL A 291 -6.53 -18.30 -8.09
N ALA A 292 -7.48 -19.14 -8.50
CA ALA A 292 -8.42 -18.85 -9.58
C ALA A 292 -9.25 -17.58 -9.33
N ASP A 293 -9.59 -17.32 -8.07
CA ASP A 293 -10.36 -16.15 -7.65
C ASP A 293 -9.63 -14.83 -7.82
N GLU A 294 -8.30 -14.82 -7.77
CA GLU A 294 -7.47 -13.63 -8.02
C GLU A 294 -7.12 -13.47 -9.50
N GLN A 295 -7.69 -14.27 -10.39
CA GLN A 295 -7.41 -14.19 -11.83
C GLN A 295 -8.68 -14.14 -12.67
N PHE A 296 -9.67 -14.96 -12.33
CA PHE A 296 -10.91 -15.14 -13.10
C PHE A 296 -11.70 -13.83 -13.25
N PHE A 297 -12.04 -13.17 -12.14
CA PHE A 297 -12.94 -12.01 -12.18
C PHE A 297 -12.31 -10.80 -12.87
N GLY A 298 -11.03 -10.52 -12.61
CA GLY A 298 -10.27 -9.48 -13.30
C GLY A 298 -10.14 -9.75 -14.79
N THR A 299 -9.81 -10.99 -15.17
CA THR A 299 -9.68 -11.39 -16.58
C THR A 299 -11.01 -11.21 -17.33
N VAL A 300 -12.11 -11.69 -16.75
CA VAL A 300 -13.45 -11.53 -17.34
C VAL A 300 -13.84 -10.06 -17.46
N LEU A 301 -13.56 -9.22 -16.45
CA LEU A 301 -13.87 -7.79 -16.52
C LEU A 301 -13.10 -7.10 -17.65
N ARG A 302 -11.81 -7.41 -17.79
CA ARG A 302 -10.92 -6.75 -18.77
C ARG A 302 -11.13 -7.19 -20.22
N HIS A 303 -11.75 -8.35 -20.46
CA HIS A 303 -11.95 -8.90 -21.81
C HIS A 303 -13.42 -8.98 -22.23
N THR A 304 -14.27 -8.21 -21.56
CA THR A 304 -15.69 -8.11 -21.93
C THR A 304 -16.05 -6.66 -22.20
N LYS A 305 -17.24 -6.46 -22.77
CA LYS A 305 -17.86 -5.13 -22.91
C LYS A 305 -17.96 -4.30 -21.61
N TYR A 306 -17.61 -4.84 -20.45
CA TYR A 306 -17.58 -4.12 -19.17
C TYR A 306 -16.22 -3.46 -18.87
N CYS A 307 -15.20 -3.70 -19.70
CA CYS A 307 -13.84 -3.21 -19.47
C CYS A 307 -13.75 -1.68 -19.34
N HIS A 308 -14.54 -0.93 -20.11
CA HIS A 308 -14.60 0.54 -20.05
C HIS A 308 -15.32 1.07 -18.79
N LYS A 309 -15.99 0.19 -18.03
CA LYS A 309 -16.68 0.53 -16.77
C LYS A 309 -15.86 0.16 -15.54
N HIS A 310 -14.58 -0.16 -15.74
CA HIS A 310 -13.66 -0.55 -14.68
C HIS A 310 -13.08 0.67 -13.98
N HIS A 311 -13.13 0.68 -12.65
CA HIS A 311 -12.36 1.55 -11.79
C HIS A 311 -11.31 0.69 -11.08
N ASN A 312 -10.03 1.00 -11.28
CA ASN A 312 -8.92 0.20 -10.74
C ASN A 312 -8.69 0.47 -9.23
N GLY A 313 -9.64 0.00 -8.42
CA GLY A 313 -9.65 0.14 -6.98
C GLY A 313 -10.83 -0.62 -6.40
N ASN A 314 -10.64 -1.32 -5.28
CA ASN A 314 -11.69 -2.14 -4.64
C ASN A 314 -12.12 -1.62 -3.25
N PHE A 315 -11.58 -0.46 -2.83
CA PHE A 315 -11.82 0.15 -1.50
C PHE A 315 -11.55 -0.77 -0.31
N LEU A 316 -10.67 -1.76 -0.46
CA LEU A 316 -10.31 -2.71 0.59
C LEU A 316 -8.88 -2.46 1.05
N PHE A 317 -8.70 -2.23 2.35
CA PHE A 317 -7.38 -2.26 2.98
C PHE A 317 -7.01 -3.71 3.31
N LEU A 318 -5.84 -4.13 2.85
CA LEU A 318 -5.22 -5.42 3.15
C LEU A 318 -3.79 -5.20 3.58
N GLU A 319 -3.38 -5.96 4.57
CA GLU A 319 -1.98 -6.10 4.94
C GLU A 319 -1.57 -7.55 4.79
N PHE A 320 -0.50 -7.83 4.06
CA PHE A 320 -0.01 -9.20 3.85
C PHE A 320 1.07 -9.58 4.86
N GLY A 321 0.94 -10.79 5.42
CA GLY A 321 1.98 -11.37 6.28
C GLY A 321 3.13 -11.99 5.48
N LYS A 322 4.01 -12.69 6.21
CA LYS A 322 5.14 -13.43 5.64
C LYS A 322 4.68 -14.47 4.61
N TRP A 323 5.46 -14.59 3.54
CA TRP A 323 5.37 -15.71 2.62
C TRP A 323 5.64 -17.02 3.35
N GLU A 324 4.93 -18.10 3.03
CA GLU A 324 5.10 -19.36 3.77
C GLU A 324 6.49 -19.97 3.56
N ASP A 325 7.11 -19.80 2.39
CA ASP A 325 8.48 -20.22 2.12
C ASP A 325 9.53 -19.46 2.93
N SER A 326 9.22 -18.25 3.41
CA SER A 326 10.07 -17.50 4.35
C SER A 326 10.00 -18.00 5.80
N LYS A 327 9.10 -18.95 6.10
CA LYS A 327 8.99 -19.59 7.42
C LYS A 327 9.81 -20.88 7.47
N GLU A 328 10.19 -21.26 8.69
CA GLU A 328 10.75 -22.58 8.99
C GLU A 328 9.81 -23.68 8.48
N GLU A 329 10.37 -24.78 7.96
CA GLU A 329 9.63 -25.82 7.22
C GLU A 329 8.45 -26.39 8.03
N GLU A 330 8.64 -26.61 9.33
CA GLU A 330 7.62 -27.15 10.23
C GLU A 330 6.48 -26.15 10.54
N ALA A 331 6.72 -24.85 10.30
CA ALA A 331 5.75 -23.78 10.53
C ALA A 331 4.96 -23.38 9.27
N ARG A 332 5.29 -23.96 8.10
CA ARG A 332 4.61 -23.66 6.84
C ARG A 332 3.22 -24.28 6.82
N ASP A 333 2.25 -23.55 6.26
CA ASP A 333 0.96 -24.14 5.93
C ASP A 333 1.04 -24.93 4.60
N PRO A 334 1.01 -26.27 4.63
CA PRO A 334 1.19 -27.08 3.41
C PRO A 334 0.08 -26.84 2.38
N ARG A 335 -1.09 -26.33 2.80
CA ARG A 335 -2.21 -26.03 1.89
C ARG A 335 -1.91 -24.85 0.96
N LYS A 336 -0.91 -24.03 1.30
CA LYS A 336 -0.48 -22.87 0.52
C LYS A 336 0.77 -23.16 -0.33
N CYS A 337 1.38 -24.32 -0.16
CA CYS A 337 2.58 -24.76 -0.86
C CYS A 337 2.26 -25.85 -1.88
N VAL A 338 1.40 -25.55 -2.85
CA VAL A 338 0.88 -26.53 -3.82
C VAL A 338 1.70 -26.62 -5.12
N MET A 339 2.70 -25.75 -5.28
CA MET A 339 3.59 -25.71 -6.44
C MET A 339 4.70 -26.76 -6.33
N PRO A 340 5.35 -27.17 -7.45
CA PRO A 340 6.45 -28.13 -7.41
C PRO A 340 7.69 -27.62 -6.69
N ASP A 341 7.96 -26.33 -6.80
CA ASP A 341 9.04 -25.67 -6.11
C ASP A 341 8.64 -25.46 -4.64
N PRO A 342 9.34 -26.07 -3.66
CA PRO A 342 9.05 -25.89 -2.24
C PRO A 342 9.29 -24.47 -1.73
N ASN A 343 9.97 -23.62 -2.52
CA ASN A 343 10.15 -22.20 -2.24
C ASN A 343 9.11 -21.32 -2.94
N HIS A 344 8.10 -21.92 -3.58
CA HIS A 344 6.98 -21.21 -4.16
C HIS A 344 5.71 -21.54 -3.39
N CYS A 345 5.47 -20.79 -2.33
CA CYS A 345 4.27 -20.90 -1.51
C CYS A 345 3.48 -19.59 -1.51
N GLY A 346 2.18 -19.70 -1.24
CA GLY A 346 1.32 -18.55 -1.08
C GLY A 346 1.53 -17.79 0.23
N ARG A 347 0.74 -16.74 0.43
CA ARG A 347 0.62 -16.00 1.70
C ARG A 347 -0.82 -15.62 1.95
N SER A 348 -1.09 -15.02 3.10
CA SER A 348 -2.43 -14.52 3.43
C SER A 348 -2.34 -13.16 4.10
N PRO A 349 -3.42 -12.37 4.06
CA PRO A 349 -3.50 -11.16 4.86
C PRO A 349 -3.30 -11.46 6.35
N THR A 350 -2.59 -10.59 7.05
CA THR A 350 -2.39 -10.66 8.50
C THR A 350 -3.59 -10.09 9.25
N SER A 351 -3.71 -10.45 10.52
CA SER A 351 -4.75 -9.93 11.41
C SER A 351 -4.41 -8.51 11.84
N LEU A 352 -5.36 -7.59 11.60
CA LEU A 352 -5.19 -6.17 11.90
C LEU A 352 -5.13 -5.93 13.41
N LYS A 353 -4.24 -5.01 13.79
CA LYS A 353 -3.98 -4.58 15.16
C LYS A 353 -4.51 -3.15 15.39
N GLU A 354 -4.54 -2.72 16.65
CA GLU A 354 -5.12 -1.41 17.05
C GLU A 354 -4.45 -0.21 16.37
N ASP A 355 -3.11 -0.21 16.33
CA ASP A 355 -2.28 0.79 15.67
C ASP A 355 -2.62 0.92 14.17
N MET A 356 -2.88 -0.20 13.51
CA MET A 356 -3.26 -0.24 12.09
C MET A 356 -4.63 0.40 11.82
N ILE A 357 -5.58 0.34 12.76
CA ILE A 357 -6.91 0.97 12.60
C ILE A 357 -6.77 2.48 12.45
N ALA A 358 -5.86 3.05 13.22
CA ALA A 358 -5.56 4.47 13.18
C ALA A 358 -4.97 4.85 11.81
N ALA A 359 -4.12 3.99 11.24
CA ALA A 359 -3.60 4.17 9.88
C ALA A 359 -4.67 4.11 8.79
N ILE A 360 -5.60 3.16 8.91
CA ILE A 360 -6.74 3.03 7.99
C ILE A 360 -7.68 4.25 8.05
N ALA A 361 -7.73 4.96 9.17
CA ALA A 361 -8.51 6.18 9.29
C ALA A 361 -7.88 7.37 8.53
N LEU A 362 -6.54 7.39 8.44
CA LEU A 362 -5.76 8.49 7.86
C LEU A 362 -5.40 8.31 6.40
N THR A 363 -5.46 7.08 5.88
CA THR A 363 -5.03 6.81 4.50
C THR A 363 -5.79 7.59 3.44
N ASN A 364 -5.04 8.16 2.49
CA ASN A 364 -5.58 8.87 1.33
C ASN A 364 -6.30 7.94 0.35
N LYS A 365 -6.03 6.62 0.40
CA LYS A 365 -6.74 5.60 -0.40
C LYS A 365 -8.20 5.42 0.00
N ARG A 366 -8.62 6.02 1.14
CA ARG A 366 -10.00 6.04 1.66
C ARG A 366 -10.71 4.68 1.55
N PRO A 367 -10.12 3.60 2.09
CA PRO A 367 -10.73 2.28 2.09
C PRO A 367 -12.09 2.36 2.80
N LEU A 368 -13.07 1.66 2.26
CA LEU A 368 -14.38 1.50 2.85
C LEU A 368 -14.41 0.30 3.79
N PHE A 369 -13.60 -0.70 3.48
CA PHE A 369 -13.48 -1.96 4.22
C PHE A 369 -12.01 -2.26 4.53
N ALA A 370 -11.77 -3.08 5.55
CA ALA A 370 -10.45 -3.63 5.82
C ALA A 370 -10.52 -5.13 6.15
N ARG A 371 -9.40 -5.82 5.95
CA ARG A 371 -9.22 -7.25 6.27
C ARG A 371 -7.73 -7.52 6.61
N LYS A 372 -7.39 -8.38 7.57
CA LYS A 372 -8.25 -9.38 8.25
C LYS A 372 -8.57 -9.03 9.69
N PHE A 373 -9.83 -9.19 10.11
CA PHE A 373 -10.24 -9.14 11.51
C PHE A 373 -10.55 -10.55 12.01
N GLU A 374 -9.86 -10.99 13.05
CA GLU A 374 -10.04 -12.31 13.68
C GLU A 374 -10.50 -12.11 15.14
N SER A 375 -11.64 -12.73 15.48
CA SER A 375 -12.31 -12.50 16.77
C SER A 375 -11.61 -13.17 17.94
N ASP A 376 -10.79 -14.19 17.71
CA ASP A 376 -10.01 -14.92 18.71
C ASP A 376 -8.66 -14.25 19.03
N LEU A 377 -8.05 -13.56 18.06
CA LEU A 377 -6.79 -12.86 18.26
C LEU A 377 -6.97 -11.44 18.80
N ASN A 378 -7.92 -10.66 18.27
CA ASN A 378 -8.02 -9.22 18.51
C ASN A 378 -9.48 -8.78 18.75
N THR A 379 -10.12 -9.32 19.80
CA THR A 379 -11.54 -9.12 20.13
C THR A 379 -11.99 -7.65 20.12
N HIS A 380 -11.16 -6.74 20.61
CA HIS A 380 -11.49 -5.33 20.83
C HIS A 380 -11.21 -4.42 19.62
N VAL A 381 -10.47 -4.88 18.61
CA VAL A 381 -10.14 -4.06 17.43
C VAL A 381 -11.39 -3.68 16.66
N LYS A 382 -12.37 -4.59 16.52
CA LYS A 382 -13.69 -4.28 15.95
C LYS A 382 -14.47 -3.28 16.81
N ASP A 383 -14.32 -3.32 18.13
CA ASP A 383 -14.98 -2.37 19.04
C ASP A 383 -14.42 -0.95 18.88
N ILE A 384 -13.11 -0.82 18.66
CA ILE A 384 -12.47 0.46 18.34
C ILE A 384 -13.04 1.03 17.05
N VAL A 385 -13.11 0.20 16.00
CA VAL A 385 -13.70 0.60 14.72
C VAL A 385 -15.15 1.06 14.93
N ASP A 386 -15.98 0.30 15.65
CA ASP A 386 -17.37 0.69 15.92
C ASP A 386 -17.48 2.04 16.65
N ILE A 387 -16.57 2.34 17.58
CA ILE A 387 -16.53 3.64 18.27
C ILE A 387 -16.21 4.76 17.28
N ILE A 388 -15.21 4.56 16.42
CA ILE A 388 -14.83 5.53 15.37
C ILE A 388 -15.98 5.76 14.39
N LEU A 389 -16.71 4.70 14.03
CA LEU A 389 -17.85 4.77 13.11
C LEU A 389 -19.05 5.52 13.70
N ARG A 390 -19.26 5.45 15.02
CA ARG A 390 -20.44 6.03 15.70
C ARG A 390 -20.28 7.49 16.09
N ASP A 391 -19.05 7.96 16.31
CA ASP A 391 -18.80 9.31 16.83
C ASP A 391 -17.91 10.14 15.89
N GLU A 392 -18.54 10.74 14.88
CA GLU A 392 -17.83 11.62 13.93
C GLU A 392 -17.27 12.89 14.60
N SER A 393 -17.76 13.26 15.79
CA SER A 393 -17.31 14.46 16.52
C SER A 393 -16.01 14.24 17.31
N LYS A 394 -15.63 12.98 17.54
CA LYS A 394 -14.34 12.59 18.12
C LYS A 394 -13.23 12.46 17.07
N LYS A 395 -13.46 12.87 15.83
CA LYS A 395 -12.49 12.69 14.74
C LYS A 395 -11.37 13.72 14.82
N PHE A 396 -10.17 13.20 15.10
CA PHE A 396 -8.85 13.79 14.89
C PHE A 396 -8.59 15.06 15.71
N ASP A 397 -7.53 15.04 16.54
CA ASP A 397 -7.04 16.28 17.14
C ASP A 397 -6.45 17.15 16.02
N THR A 398 -7.19 18.18 15.62
CA THR A 398 -6.75 19.14 14.59
C THR A 398 -6.02 20.33 15.18
N SER A 399 -5.78 20.37 16.50
CA SER A 399 -5.16 21.52 17.16
C SER A 399 -3.73 21.81 16.67
N PHE A 400 -3.08 20.84 16.04
CA PHE A 400 -1.73 20.95 15.50
C PHE A 400 -1.67 20.94 13.95
N LYS A 401 -2.81 21.07 13.26
CA LYS A 401 -2.87 21.11 11.79
C LYS A 401 -2.61 22.52 11.27
N GLY A 402 -1.67 22.65 10.34
CA GLY A 402 -1.52 23.84 9.50
C GLY A 402 -0.48 24.87 9.96
N ASP A 403 0.09 24.69 11.16
CA ASP A 403 1.23 25.50 11.60
C ASP A 403 2.46 24.95 10.89
N GLY A 404 3.04 25.69 9.96
CA GLY A 404 4.30 25.27 9.36
C GLY A 404 5.36 25.01 10.43
N LEU A 405 6.13 23.93 10.30
CA LEU A 405 7.06 23.43 11.31
C LEU A 405 8.47 23.26 10.76
N MET A 406 9.42 23.47 11.67
CA MET A 406 10.82 23.09 11.52
C MET A 406 11.17 22.05 12.59
N PHE A 407 11.71 20.90 12.16
CA PHE A 407 12.19 19.84 13.05
C PHE A 407 13.70 20.01 13.26
N VAL A 408 14.12 20.45 14.45
CA VAL A 408 15.52 20.71 14.80
C VAL A 408 16.09 19.56 15.62
N ALA A 409 17.28 19.07 15.28
CA ALA A 409 18.00 18.10 16.10
C ALA A 409 18.43 18.77 17.41
N LYS A 410 17.78 18.43 18.53
CA LYS A 410 17.89 19.13 19.83
C LYS A 410 19.32 19.27 20.34
N HIS A 411 20.15 18.25 20.15
CA HIS A 411 21.56 18.27 20.57
C HIS A 411 22.42 19.28 19.78
N THR A 412 21.94 19.79 18.65
CA THR A 412 22.65 20.78 17.81
C THR A 412 22.17 22.21 18.02
N VAL A 413 21.12 22.45 18.82
CA VAL A 413 20.50 23.79 18.94
C VAL A 413 21.50 24.87 19.37
N HIS A 414 22.46 24.53 20.25
CA HIS A 414 23.48 25.46 20.73
C HIS A 414 24.83 25.35 20.00
N SER A 415 24.92 24.58 18.90
CA SER A 415 26.12 24.54 18.06
C SER A 415 26.26 25.86 17.27
N ALA A 416 27.33 26.06 16.49
CA ALA A 416 27.42 27.21 15.58
C ALA A 416 26.44 27.11 14.39
N THR A 417 26.11 25.89 13.95
CA THR A 417 25.21 25.61 12.82
C THR A 417 24.18 24.58 13.27
N PRO A 418 22.95 24.99 13.63
CA PRO A 418 21.96 24.05 14.12
C PRO A 418 21.46 23.23 12.93
N LEU A 419 21.20 21.94 13.15
CA LEU A 419 20.81 21.02 12.10
C LEU A 419 19.33 20.66 12.21
N CYS A 420 18.68 20.61 11.05
CA CYS A 420 17.27 20.34 10.88
C CYS A 420 17.02 19.17 9.94
N LEU A 421 15.84 18.57 10.05
CA LEU A 421 15.34 17.60 9.08
C LEU A 421 15.09 18.33 7.74
N GLY A 422 15.73 17.88 6.67
CA GLY A 422 15.53 18.46 5.34
C GLY A 422 15.97 17.53 4.22
N LEU A 423 15.97 18.05 2.99
CA LEU A 423 16.34 17.31 1.80
C LEU A 423 17.78 17.59 1.37
N GLY A 424 18.47 16.54 0.89
CA GLY A 424 19.77 16.66 0.24
C GLY A 424 19.66 17.24 -1.18
N ARG A 425 20.81 17.40 -1.87
CA ARG A 425 20.87 17.99 -3.23
C ARG A 425 19.93 17.33 -4.24
N ASN A 426 19.79 16.01 -4.19
CA ASN A 426 18.91 15.25 -5.09
C ASN A 426 17.42 15.42 -4.78
N LYS A 427 17.04 16.20 -3.75
CA LYS A 427 15.66 16.52 -3.34
C LYS A 427 14.75 15.31 -3.09
N THR A 428 15.30 14.11 -2.90
CA THR A 428 14.54 12.89 -2.62
C THR A 428 14.92 12.23 -1.30
N LYS A 429 16.18 12.35 -0.88
CA LYS A 429 16.70 11.78 0.37
C LYS A 429 16.64 12.78 1.52
N VAL A 430 16.22 12.28 2.68
CA VAL A 430 16.12 13.07 3.91
C VAL A 430 17.43 12.96 4.70
N ILE A 431 18.01 14.09 5.05
CA ILE A 431 19.31 14.22 5.72
C ILE A 431 19.27 15.35 6.77
N LEU A 432 20.33 15.46 7.58
CA LEU A 432 20.54 16.64 8.42
C LEU A 432 21.16 17.78 7.62
N VAL A 433 20.51 18.95 7.63
CA VAL A 433 20.95 20.16 6.93
C VAL A 433 20.96 21.36 7.86
N PRO A 434 21.73 22.44 7.57
CA PRO A 434 21.62 23.68 8.30
C PRO A 434 20.17 24.19 8.33
N CYS A 435 19.68 24.57 9.51
CA CYS A 435 18.30 25.03 9.68
C CYS A 435 18.00 26.34 8.93
N PHE A 436 19.01 27.21 8.81
CA PHE A 436 18.88 28.58 8.30
C PHE A 436 19.75 28.82 7.07
N HIS A 437 19.39 29.83 6.27
CA HIS A 437 20.29 30.39 5.27
C HIS A 437 21.57 30.95 5.92
N HIS A 438 22.65 31.05 5.13
CA HIS A 438 23.91 31.58 5.63
C HIS A 438 23.72 33.02 6.16
N GLY A 439 24.12 33.27 7.42
CA GLY A 439 23.96 34.58 8.08
C GLY A 439 22.57 34.87 8.65
N ALA A 440 21.52 34.12 8.32
CA ALA A 440 20.19 34.33 8.88
C ALA A 440 20.12 34.03 10.38
N ARG A 441 20.91 33.06 10.86
CA ARG A 441 21.01 32.76 12.30
C ARG A 441 21.57 33.91 13.14
N ASP A 442 22.43 34.73 12.56
CA ASP A 442 22.98 35.90 13.27
C ASP A 442 21.92 36.99 13.46
N ASN A 443 20.85 36.96 12.63
CA ASN A 443 19.69 37.84 12.73
C ASN A 443 18.56 37.25 13.58
N ALA A 444 18.55 35.93 13.80
CA ALA A 444 17.57 35.27 14.65
C ALA A 444 17.67 35.75 16.11
N ASN A 445 16.52 35.91 16.78
CA ASN A 445 16.46 36.27 18.20
C ASN A 445 17.22 35.25 19.07
N THR A 446 17.81 35.68 20.19
CA THR A 446 18.60 34.83 21.10
C THR A 446 17.85 33.62 21.68
N ASP A 447 16.52 33.57 21.52
CA ASP A 447 15.62 32.52 22.02
C ASP A 447 14.74 31.91 20.89
N TRP A 448 15.21 31.92 19.65
CA TRP A 448 14.47 31.38 18.48
C TRP A 448 13.98 29.94 18.67
N GLU A 449 14.70 29.14 19.47
CA GLU A 449 14.34 27.75 19.77
C GLU A 449 13.09 27.61 20.66
N TYR A 450 12.70 28.68 21.37
CA TYR A 450 11.51 28.76 22.21
C TYR A 450 10.32 29.42 21.46
N GLY A 451 10.63 30.30 20.50
CA GLY A 451 9.66 31.07 19.71
C GLY A 451 9.21 30.37 18.41
N GLY A 452 8.78 31.19 17.45
CA GLY A 452 8.68 30.79 16.04
C GLY A 452 9.80 31.43 15.23
N VAL A 453 10.03 30.92 14.02
CA VAL A 453 11.07 31.41 13.10
C VAL A 453 10.46 32.03 11.85
N GLU A 454 11.11 33.02 11.26
CA GLU A 454 10.60 33.61 10.02
C GLU A 454 10.78 32.63 8.84
N LEU A 455 9.79 32.59 7.93
CA LEU A 455 9.80 31.68 6.79
C LEU A 455 10.94 31.97 5.82
N ASN A 456 11.23 33.25 5.56
CA ASN A 456 12.29 33.76 4.68
C ASN A 456 13.70 33.32 5.12
N GLU A 457 13.94 33.14 6.42
CA GLU A 457 15.24 32.77 6.98
C GLU A 457 15.57 31.27 6.85
N THR A 458 14.58 30.45 6.47
CA THR A 458 14.72 28.99 6.41
C THR A 458 14.58 28.45 4.99
N PRO A 459 15.43 27.50 4.55
CA PRO A 459 15.31 26.88 3.25
C PRO A 459 13.94 26.19 3.03
N LYS A 460 13.35 26.32 1.84
CA LYS A 460 12.07 25.68 1.45
C LYS A 460 12.08 24.15 1.69
N THR A 461 13.25 23.50 1.59
CA THR A 461 13.48 22.06 1.79
C THR A 461 13.48 21.60 3.25
N ASN A 462 13.44 22.53 4.20
CA ASN A 462 13.45 22.25 5.64
C ASN A 462 12.07 22.48 6.27
N ARG A 463 11.07 22.85 5.45
CA ARG A 463 9.74 23.28 5.88
C ARG A 463 8.77 22.11 5.81
N TRP A 464 8.28 21.71 6.99
CA TRP A 464 7.39 20.57 7.15
C TRP A 464 6.06 21.00 7.74
N ARG A 465 5.05 20.13 7.70
CA ARG A 465 3.82 20.26 8.50
C ARG A 465 3.41 18.90 9.03
N LEU A 466 2.75 18.89 10.19
CA LEU A 466 1.96 17.72 10.57
C LEU A 466 0.63 17.77 9.82
N GLY A 467 0.34 16.68 9.10
CA GLY A 467 -0.93 16.50 8.42
C GLY A 467 -2.00 15.96 9.36
N SER A 468 -2.76 14.96 8.92
CA SER A 468 -3.82 14.41 9.76
C SER A 468 -3.26 13.46 10.83
N CYS A 469 -3.57 13.76 12.09
CA CYS A 469 -3.24 12.93 13.24
C CYS A 469 -4.42 12.04 13.63
N THR A 470 -4.15 10.86 14.19
CA THR A 470 -5.20 9.97 14.73
C THR A 470 -5.89 10.62 15.92
N PHE A 471 -7.10 10.14 16.25
CA PHE A 471 -7.96 10.76 17.26
C PHE A 471 -7.60 10.41 18.71
N ASP A 472 -6.64 9.51 18.90
CA ASP A 472 -6.41 8.87 20.19
C ASP A 472 -5.13 9.36 20.85
N GLY A 473 -5.30 10.18 21.89
CA GLY A 473 -4.22 10.87 22.60
C GLY A 473 -4.23 12.37 22.33
N LYS A 474 -3.15 13.05 22.72
CA LYS A 474 -2.98 14.50 22.52
C LYS A 474 -1.52 14.81 22.20
N LEU A 475 -1.29 15.75 21.27
CA LEU A 475 0.01 16.39 21.06
C LEU A 475 -0.05 17.81 21.58
N GLU A 476 0.88 18.15 22.46
CA GLU A 476 1.03 19.51 22.98
C GLU A 476 2.46 19.97 22.78
N ARG A 477 2.63 21.15 22.18
CA ARG A 477 3.93 21.82 22.17
C ARG A 477 4.12 22.61 23.46
N THR A 478 5.23 22.37 24.14
CA THR A 478 5.63 23.18 25.29
C THR A 478 6.17 24.54 24.84
N PRO A 479 6.24 25.55 25.73
CA PRO A 479 6.91 26.81 25.43
C PRO A 479 8.38 26.67 24.98
N ASN A 480 9.00 25.50 25.21
CA ASN A 480 10.39 25.21 24.84
C ASN A 480 10.54 24.46 23.52
N GLY A 481 9.47 24.37 22.71
CA GLY A 481 9.51 23.68 21.43
C GLY A 481 9.50 22.15 21.53
N GLU A 482 9.43 21.58 22.73
CA GLU A 482 9.29 20.13 22.91
C GLU A 482 7.85 19.69 22.65
N ILE A 483 7.69 18.54 22.03
CA ILE A 483 6.39 17.88 21.90
C ILE A 483 6.17 16.95 23.08
N VAL A 484 5.11 17.20 23.84
CA VAL A 484 4.59 16.32 24.87
C VAL A 484 3.45 15.52 24.27
N VAL A 485 3.59 14.20 24.40
CA VAL A 485 2.60 13.26 23.90
C VAL A 485 1.86 12.65 25.07
N THR A 486 0.54 12.82 25.06
CA THR A 486 -0.34 12.06 25.95
C THR A 486 -0.85 10.86 25.16
N ALA A 487 -0.46 9.66 25.60
CA ALA A 487 -1.00 8.42 25.04
C ALA A 487 -2.53 8.39 25.18
N GLY A 488 -3.19 7.93 24.12
CA GLY A 488 -4.63 7.75 24.14
C GLY A 488 -5.05 6.44 24.79
N LYS A 489 -6.33 6.10 24.66
CA LYS A 489 -6.89 4.88 25.22
C LYS A 489 -6.47 3.62 24.45
N TYR A 490 -6.16 3.77 23.16
CA TYR A 490 -5.95 2.71 22.17
C TYR A 490 -4.55 2.74 21.53
N SER A 491 -3.86 3.89 21.54
CA SER A 491 -2.50 4.07 21.07
C SER A 491 -1.55 4.34 22.24
N LYS A 492 -0.68 3.36 22.51
CA LYS A 492 0.37 3.47 23.54
C LYS A 492 1.45 4.49 23.18
N ALA A 493 1.70 4.71 21.89
CA ALA A 493 2.68 5.68 21.41
C ALA A 493 2.13 7.11 21.33
N GLY A 494 0.82 7.31 21.51
CA GLY A 494 0.14 8.58 21.25
C GLY A 494 -0.43 8.69 19.83
N PRO A 495 -0.97 9.86 19.47
CA PRO A 495 -1.61 10.05 18.18
C PRO A 495 -0.57 9.97 17.06
N LEU A 496 -0.91 9.24 16.00
CA LEU A 496 -0.05 9.04 14.84
C LEU A 496 -0.40 10.11 13.80
N CYS A 497 0.56 10.87 13.27
CA CYS A 497 0.40 11.93 12.26
C CYS A 497 1.20 11.70 10.98
N THR A 498 0.72 12.20 9.84
CA THR A 498 1.54 12.33 8.62
C THR A 498 2.50 13.51 8.75
N ILE A 499 3.68 13.40 8.13
CA ILE A 499 4.68 14.48 8.03
C ILE A 499 4.81 14.85 6.55
N GLU A 500 4.44 16.09 6.20
CA GLU A 500 4.31 16.54 4.82
C GLU A 500 5.24 17.71 4.52
N MET A 501 5.82 17.70 3.32
CA MET A 501 6.63 18.80 2.81
C MET A 501 5.76 20.00 2.45
N MET A 502 6.16 21.19 2.90
CA MET A 502 5.44 22.44 2.58
C MET A 502 6.05 23.25 1.44
N GLY A 503 7.34 23.06 1.16
CA GLY A 503 8.11 23.93 0.27
C GLY A 503 8.86 23.19 -0.84
N GLY A 504 9.17 23.93 -1.91
CA GLY A 504 9.91 23.44 -3.08
C GLY A 504 9.04 22.59 -4.03
N GLY A 505 9.68 21.97 -5.03
CA GLY A 505 9.03 21.12 -6.03
C GLY A 505 8.40 19.83 -5.48
N ASN A 506 8.58 19.54 -4.19
CA ASN A 506 8.04 18.37 -3.49
C ASN A 506 6.91 18.73 -2.52
N LYS A 507 6.32 19.92 -2.64
CA LYS A 507 5.21 20.34 -1.80
C LYS A 507 4.07 19.31 -1.88
N GLY A 508 3.61 18.84 -0.72
CA GLY A 508 2.57 17.81 -0.63
C GLY A 508 3.09 16.37 -0.68
N SER A 509 4.40 16.14 -0.82
CA SER A 509 5.00 14.81 -0.63
C SER A 509 5.13 14.48 0.87
N CYS A 510 5.01 13.20 1.20
CA CYS A 510 5.09 12.68 2.56
C CYS A 510 6.48 12.08 2.84
N LEU A 511 6.90 12.15 4.10
CA LEU A 511 8.07 11.42 4.60
C LEU A 511 7.82 9.91 4.53
N GLU A 512 8.72 9.18 3.88
CA GLU A 512 8.67 7.73 3.71
C GLU A 512 9.99 7.09 4.17
N VAL A 513 9.91 5.98 4.90
CA VAL A 513 11.04 5.12 5.26
C VAL A 513 10.92 3.83 4.46
N SER A 514 11.88 3.58 3.58
CA SER A 514 11.95 2.29 2.86
C SER A 514 12.58 1.23 3.74
N THR A 515 11.95 0.06 3.82
CA THR A 515 12.50 -1.13 4.50
C THR A 515 12.95 -2.23 3.54
N GLU A 516 13.11 -1.93 2.25
CA GLU A 516 13.81 -2.84 1.33
C GLU A 516 15.26 -3.01 1.82
N ILE A 517 15.46 -4.06 2.60
CA ILE A 517 16.77 -4.59 2.97
C ILE A 517 17.33 -5.18 1.69
N ASP A 518 18.02 -4.36 0.91
CA ASP A 518 19.03 -4.90 0.02
C ASP A 518 20.11 -5.54 0.92
N ASP A 519 20.45 -6.80 0.68
CA ASP A 519 21.36 -7.62 1.51
C ASP A 519 22.76 -6.97 1.69
N THR A 520 23.03 -5.90 0.93
CA THR A 520 24.26 -5.10 0.97
C THR A 520 24.19 -3.82 1.83
N SER A 521 23.03 -3.35 2.27
CA SER A 521 22.89 -2.12 3.08
C SER A 521 22.04 -2.34 4.33
N LYS A 522 22.69 -2.41 5.50
CA LYS A 522 22.01 -2.50 6.82
C LYS A 522 21.30 -1.20 7.25
N SER A 523 20.80 -0.38 6.33
CA SER A 523 20.21 0.93 6.62
C SER A 523 18.93 1.18 5.82
N ASN A 524 17.81 1.32 6.52
CA ASN A 524 16.54 1.77 5.97
C ASN A 524 16.65 3.26 5.58
N ILE A 525 16.67 3.57 4.29
CA ILE A 525 16.85 4.94 3.81
C ILE A 525 15.52 5.70 3.92
N THR A 526 15.58 6.92 4.45
CA THR A 526 14.44 7.84 4.51
C THR A 526 14.38 8.71 3.25
N GLN A 527 13.24 8.70 2.56
CA GLN A 527 12.96 9.44 1.33
C GLN A 527 11.64 10.21 1.42
N ILE A 528 11.29 10.92 0.34
CA ILE A 528 9.96 11.51 0.18
C ILE A 528 9.26 10.91 -1.04
N SER A 529 7.94 10.71 -0.93
CA SER A 529 7.11 10.22 -2.03
C SER A 529 5.72 10.85 -2.00
N HIS A 530 4.94 10.67 -3.06
CA HIS A 530 3.54 11.09 -3.03
C HIS A 530 2.84 10.40 -1.88
N CYS A 531 2.03 11.15 -1.11
CA CYS A 531 1.27 10.64 0.02
C CYS A 531 0.23 9.55 -0.34
N ASN A 532 0.25 9.01 -1.57
CA ASN A 532 -0.66 8.01 -2.10
C ASN A 532 0.03 6.66 -2.40
N THR A 533 1.37 6.57 -2.42
CA THR A 533 2.07 5.47 -3.12
C THR A 533 2.29 4.19 -2.31
N LYS A 534 2.30 4.17 -0.97
CA LYS A 534 2.33 2.95 -0.13
C LYS A 534 1.58 3.22 1.18
N SER A 535 1.31 2.18 1.97
CA SER A 535 0.61 2.26 3.27
C SER A 535 1.07 3.49 4.05
N ASP A 536 0.18 4.45 4.25
CA ASP A 536 0.50 5.76 4.81
C ASP A 536 1.31 5.57 6.09
N GLN A 537 2.60 5.88 6.03
CA GLN A 537 3.49 5.78 7.16
C GLN A 537 3.21 6.97 8.06
N ILE A 538 2.78 6.64 9.26
CA ILE A 538 2.29 7.62 10.21
C ILE A 538 3.22 7.58 11.41
N PHE A 539 3.61 8.76 11.85
CA PHE A 539 4.63 8.97 12.88
C PHE A 539 3.96 9.38 14.18
N SER A 540 4.42 8.85 15.31
CA SER A 540 4.18 9.44 16.63
C SER A 540 5.40 10.24 17.08
N PHE A 541 5.28 10.86 18.25
CA PHE A 541 6.41 11.37 19.01
C PHE A 541 6.63 10.53 20.26
N GLY A 542 7.88 10.42 20.69
CA GLY A 542 8.26 9.62 21.84
C GLY A 542 7.77 10.22 23.15
N THR A 543 7.22 9.36 24.02
CA THR A 543 6.59 9.75 25.28
C THR A 543 7.55 9.76 26.47
N GLY A 544 8.77 9.25 26.31
CA GLY A 544 9.70 8.99 27.41
C GLY A 544 9.47 7.66 28.14
N ALA A 545 8.34 6.97 27.91
CA ALA A 545 8.01 5.71 28.59
C ALA A 545 8.67 4.48 27.93
N SER A 546 8.59 4.39 26.60
CA SER A 546 9.14 3.28 25.80
C SER A 546 10.13 3.74 24.72
N THR A 547 10.21 5.04 24.48
CA THR A 547 11.10 5.70 23.51
C THR A 547 11.54 7.04 24.09
N GLN A 548 12.65 7.59 23.60
CA GLN A 548 13.18 8.88 24.05
C GLN A 548 12.14 10.01 23.85
N HIS A 549 12.07 10.97 24.79
CA HIS A 549 11.07 12.03 24.74
C HIS A 549 11.30 12.94 23.51
N GLY A 550 10.25 13.20 22.74
CA GLY A 550 10.33 14.06 21.55
C GLY A 550 11.06 13.45 20.35
N SER A 551 11.44 12.16 20.38
CA SER A 551 11.91 11.48 19.17
C SER A 551 10.75 11.26 18.20
N ILE A 552 11.03 11.29 16.88
CA ILE A 552 10.02 10.90 15.88
C ILE A 552 10.01 9.37 15.84
N VAL A 553 8.88 8.79 16.25
CA VAL A 553 8.67 7.35 16.34
C VAL A 553 7.84 6.89 15.15
N MET A 554 8.37 5.96 14.38
CA MET A 554 7.62 5.30 13.33
C MET A 554 6.96 4.04 13.88
N THR A 555 5.65 3.92 13.68
CA THR A 555 4.98 2.63 13.77
C THR A 555 5.17 1.92 12.44
N ALA A 556 6.01 0.89 12.41
CA ALA A 556 6.12 0.02 11.25
C ALA A 556 4.74 -0.61 11.00
N THR A 557 4.02 -0.15 9.96
CA THR A 557 2.89 -0.90 9.42
C THR A 557 3.49 -2.23 8.95
N SER A 558 3.00 -3.33 9.52
CA SER A 558 3.71 -4.63 9.60
C SER A 558 4.25 -5.25 8.30
N ALA A 559 3.92 -4.74 7.11
CA ALA A 559 4.61 -5.02 5.87
C ALA A 559 6.08 -4.56 5.87
N ASP A 560 6.52 -3.88 6.93
CA ASP A 560 7.90 -3.42 7.10
C ASP A 560 8.60 -4.06 8.32
N ALA A 561 7.87 -4.83 9.14
CA ALA A 561 8.39 -5.52 10.33
C ALA A 561 9.03 -6.89 10.01
N PHE A 562 9.51 -7.07 8.78
CA PHE A 562 9.85 -8.39 8.23
C PHE A 562 11.07 -9.07 8.89
N THR A 563 11.92 -8.33 9.61
CA THR A 563 13.13 -8.86 10.25
C THR A 563 13.02 -9.20 11.72
N ALA A 564 11.97 -8.79 12.44
CA ALA A 564 11.95 -8.90 13.91
C ALA A 564 11.24 -10.16 14.47
N ASP A 565 10.64 -11.02 13.64
CA ASP A 565 9.84 -12.13 14.15
C ASP A 565 10.46 -13.52 13.95
N LYS A 566 11.21 -13.97 14.96
CA LYS A 566 11.60 -15.38 15.20
C LYS A 566 10.74 -16.07 16.27
N SER A 567 9.67 -15.45 16.80
CA SER A 567 9.02 -15.98 18.02
C SER A 567 7.50 -15.86 18.12
N GLY A 568 6.81 -15.35 17.10
CA GLY A 568 5.37 -15.48 16.93
C GLY A 568 4.48 -14.66 17.85
N ASP A 569 5.00 -13.70 18.63
CA ASP A 569 4.13 -12.96 19.57
C ASP A 569 4.63 -11.59 20.09
N LYS A 570 5.69 -11.01 19.50
CA LYS A 570 6.17 -9.68 19.93
C LYS A 570 5.94 -8.66 18.83
N GLN A 571 5.28 -7.54 19.17
CA GLN A 571 5.28 -6.36 18.32
C GLN A 571 6.75 -5.99 18.01
N PRO A 572 7.07 -5.61 16.76
CA PRO A 572 8.40 -5.11 16.44
C PRO A 572 8.73 -3.93 17.37
N PRO A 573 10.01 -3.77 17.78
CA PRO A 573 10.41 -2.62 18.56
C PRO A 573 10.07 -1.34 17.79
N PRO A 574 9.64 -0.27 18.47
CA PRO A 574 9.41 1.01 17.81
C PRO A 574 10.71 1.48 17.15
N LEU A 575 10.59 2.00 15.93
CA LEU A 575 11.71 2.58 15.20
C LEU A 575 11.70 4.10 15.39
N CYS A 576 12.86 4.69 15.58
CA CYS A 576 13.06 6.13 15.72
C CYS A 576 14.00 6.65 14.64
N LEU A 577 13.79 7.89 14.21
CA LEU A 577 14.74 8.56 13.32
C LEU A 577 16.07 8.80 14.03
N GLY A 578 17.14 8.40 13.36
CA GLY A 578 18.52 8.52 13.82
C GLY A 578 19.47 8.85 12.67
N PHE A 579 20.77 8.76 12.94
CA PHE A 579 21.82 8.98 11.94
C PHE A 579 22.77 7.78 11.88
N THR A 580 23.42 7.60 10.73
CA THR A 580 24.45 6.56 10.58
C THR A 580 25.81 7.07 11.04
N GLY A 581 26.42 6.43 12.06
CA GLY A 581 27.86 6.60 12.34
C GLY A 581 28.32 6.24 13.75
N GLU A 582 28.94 5.07 13.93
CA GLU A 582 30.11 4.92 14.80
C GLU A 582 31.30 4.72 13.88
N SER A 583 32.17 5.74 13.71
CA SER A 583 33.45 5.64 12.99
C SER A 583 33.40 4.91 11.62
N GLY A 584 33.14 5.64 10.54
CA GLY A 584 33.58 5.26 9.19
C GLY A 584 32.61 4.38 8.37
N LEU A 585 31.90 5.03 7.46
CA LEU A 585 31.91 4.59 6.06
C LEU A 585 32.43 5.75 5.23
N ALA A 586 33.37 5.42 4.37
CA ALA A 586 34.28 6.32 3.69
C ALA A 586 33.58 7.34 2.78
N ALA A 587 34.22 8.51 2.68
CA ALA A 587 34.09 9.48 1.59
C ALA A 587 32.67 9.89 1.20
N PHE A 588 32.13 10.89 1.88
CA PHE A 588 31.34 11.90 1.20
C PHE A 588 32.01 13.24 1.45
N GLU A 589 32.35 13.89 0.34
CA GLU A 589 32.97 15.21 0.33
C GLU A 589 32.18 16.14 1.26
N TYR A 590 32.91 16.97 2.00
CA TYR A 590 32.36 18.23 2.46
C TYR A 590 31.89 18.97 1.21
N GLU A 591 30.64 18.75 0.81
CA GLU A 591 30.00 19.58 -0.19
C GLU A 591 29.81 20.92 0.49
N GLU A 592 30.79 21.82 0.31
CA GLU A 592 30.70 23.21 0.69
C GLU A 592 29.30 23.70 0.29
N TYR A 593 28.49 24.01 1.30
CA TYR A 593 27.29 24.81 1.15
C TYR A 593 27.78 26.22 0.84
N LYS A 594 28.31 26.43 -0.37
CA LYS A 594 28.52 27.77 -0.89
C LYS A 594 27.12 28.35 -1.02
N GLY A 595 26.82 29.32 -0.15
CA GLY A 595 25.75 30.27 -0.41
C GLY A 595 25.96 30.83 -1.81
N GLY A 596 25.18 30.31 -2.74
CA GLY A 596 24.97 30.94 -4.03
C GLY A 596 23.75 31.82 -3.85
N ASP A 597 23.99 33.12 -3.65
CA ASP A 597 23.07 34.14 -4.12
C ASP A 597 22.63 33.76 -5.53
N ASN A 598 21.32 33.59 -5.71
CA ASN A 598 20.58 33.98 -6.90
C ASN A 598 19.09 33.76 -6.63
N ASP A 599 18.44 34.87 -6.29
CA ASP A 599 17.00 35.12 -6.38
C ASP A 599 16.43 35.00 -7.81
N ASP A 600 17.02 34.19 -8.70
CA ASP A 600 16.67 34.14 -10.13
C ASP A 600 16.26 32.74 -10.61
N VAL A 601 15.36 32.08 -9.88
CA VAL A 601 14.47 31.04 -10.46
C VAL A 601 13.07 31.16 -9.83
N ASP A 602 12.51 32.37 -9.83
CA ASP A 602 11.09 32.64 -9.53
C ASP A 602 10.47 33.57 -10.62
N ARG A 603 10.92 33.42 -11.87
CA ARG A 603 10.23 33.90 -13.07
C ARG A 603 10.36 32.85 -14.17
N ASP A 604 9.34 32.01 -14.31
CA ASP A 604 8.91 31.43 -15.60
C ASP A 604 7.67 30.56 -15.37
N ILE A 605 6.61 31.17 -14.85
CA ILE A 605 5.23 30.84 -15.21
C ILE A 605 4.52 32.19 -15.23
N ASP A 606 3.91 32.52 -16.37
CA ASP A 606 3.17 33.75 -16.70
C ASP A 606 3.95 34.78 -17.54
N GLN A 607 4.08 34.51 -18.85
CA GLN A 607 3.56 35.41 -19.88
C GLN A 607 3.57 34.78 -21.28
N GLU A 608 2.43 34.92 -21.94
CA GLU A 608 2.19 34.72 -23.37
C GLU A 608 3.22 35.44 -24.26
N TYR A 609 3.39 34.96 -25.50
CA TYR A 609 3.42 35.68 -26.79
C TYR A 609 4.17 34.76 -27.78
N SER A 610 3.48 34.18 -28.76
CA SER A 610 3.20 34.77 -30.08
C SER A 610 4.45 35.14 -30.88
N SER A 611 4.45 34.61 -32.11
CA SER A 611 4.90 35.24 -33.36
C SER A 611 6.38 35.57 -33.56
N ASP A 612 6.88 34.91 -34.60
CA ASP A 612 7.63 35.47 -35.72
C ASP A 612 9.16 35.65 -35.58
N ASP A 613 9.82 34.76 -36.33
CA ASP A 613 10.78 35.04 -37.39
C ASP A 613 12.21 35.54 -37.11
N GLU A 614 13.07 35.00 -37.98
CA GLU A 614 14.39 35.44 -38.46
C GLU A 614 15.64 34.74 -37.91
N GLU A 615 16.05 33.73 -38.69
CA GLU A 615 17.39 33.46 -39.24
C GLU A 615 18.55 34.40 -38.81
N VAL A 616 19.74 33.81 -38.61
CA VAL A 616 20.84 33.84 -39.60
C VAL A 616 22.06 33.07 -39.05
N ASP A 617 22.61 32.25 -39.95
CA ASP A 617 23.83 31.44 -39.89
C ASP A 617 25.14 32.17 -39.58
N ALA A 618 26.13 31.43 -39.02
CA ALA A 618 27.44 31.15 -39.65
C ALA A 618 28.40 30.56 -38.59
N ASP A 619 28.85 29.30 -38.66
CA ASP A 619 29.84 28.66 -39.55
C ASP A 619 31.33 28.88 -39.16
N ILE A 620 32.04 27.73 -39.12
CA ILE A 620 33.46 27.48 -39.48
C ILE A 620 34.53 27.47 -38.34
N ASP A 621 34.83 26.23 -37.93
CA ASP A 621 36.07 25.43 -38.11
C ASP A 621 37.47 25.87 -37.61
N GLU A 622 38.14 24.84 -37.05
CA GLU A 622 39.57 24.43 -37.20
C GLU A 622 40.65 25.37 -36.59
N GLU A 623 41.79 24.95 -36.03
CA GLU A 623 42.56 23.70 -36.00
C GLU A 623 43.79 23.89 -35.04
N LEU A 624 44.37 22.78 -34.57
CA LEU A 624 45.80 22.48 -34.33
C LEU A 624 46.60 22.99 -33.09
N GLU A 625 47.02 22.00 -32.30
CA GLU A 625 48.40 21.60 -31.87
C GLU A 625 49.47 22.65 -31.47
N TYR A 626 50.13 22.46 -30.32
CA TYR A 626 51.54 21.97 -30.21
C TYR A 626 52.10 22.00 -28.75
N GLU A 627 53.18 21.23 -28.59
CA GLU A 627 53.84 20.64 -27.41
C GLU A 627 54.75 21.53 -26.52
N ASP A 628 55.11 20.93 -25.38
CA ASP A 628 56.41 20.90 -24.66
C ASP A 628 56.92 22.08 -23.79
N GLY A 629 57.48 21.72 -22.61
CA GLY A 629 58.49 22.52 -21.93
C GLY A 629 58.69 22.35 -20.41
N ASP A 630 59.52 21.37 -20.05
CA ASP A 630 60.69 21.46 -19.14
C ASP A 630 60.65 21.38 -17.60
N GLU A 631 61.75 20.77 -17.12
CA GLU A 631 62.13 20.25 -15.80
C GLU A 631 62.82 21.26 -14.84
N THR A 632 63.23 20.73 -13.67
CA THR A 632 64.27 21.15 -12.69
C THR A 632 63.80 22.03 -11.53
N GLY A 633 64.23 21.89 -10.27
CA GLY A 633 65.22 21.01 -9.61
C GLY A 633 65.44 21.47 -8.14
N ASP A 634 66.03 20.56 -7.36
CA ASP A 634 66.89 20.75 -6.17
C ASP A 634 66.36 21.05 -4.74
N SER A 635 67.12 20.43 -3.84
CA SER A 635 67.03 20.10 -2.41
C SER A 635 67.53 21.19 -1.44
N GLU A 636 67.19 21.08 -0.15
CA GLU A 636 68.14 20.84 0.97
C GLU A 636 67.47 20.90 2.37
N ASP A 637 68.08 20.15 3.28
CA ASP A 637 67.63 19.67 4.60
C ASP A 637 68.04 20.56 5.80
N GLU A 638 67.41 20.23 6.95
CA GLU A 638 67.90 20.29 8.35
C GLU A 638 68.10 21.65 9.08
N ASP A 639 67.30 21.90 10.13
CA ASP A 639 67.76 21.71 11.52
C ASP A 639 66.66 21.90 12.57
N ASN A 640 66.78 21.12 13.65
CA ASN A 640 65.78 20.78 14.65
C ASN A 640 66.34 21.14 16.04
N GLU A 641 65.59 21.80 16.93
CA GLU A 641 65.58 21.57 18.38
C GLU A 641 64.70 22.59 19.13
N GLY A 642 63.79 22.09 19.98
CA GLY A 642 62.98 22.92 20.88
C GLY A 642 61.67 22.30 21.37
N GLN A 643 61.63 21.00 21.65
CA GLN A 643 60.57 20.37 22.43
C GLN A 643 60.79 20.62 23.93
N GLU A 644 59.84 21.28 24.60
CA GLU A 644 59.37 20.97 25.97
C GLU A 644 58.44 22.11 26.43
N GLY A 645 57.12 21.93 26.30
CA GLY A 645 56.16 22.92 26.80
C GLY A 645 54.70 22.77 26.38
N LEU A 646 54.37 21.95 25.37
CA LEU A 646 53.00 21.87 24.81
C LEU A 646 52.25 20.56 25.08
N ALA A 647 52.87 19.60 25.77
CA ALA A 647 52.25 18.28 26.04
C ALA A 647 51.30 18.27 27.25
N GLU A 648 51.38 19.24 28.17
CA GLU A 648 50.59 19.23 29.41
C GLU A 648 49.26 19.99 29.29
N GLN A 649 49.05 20.79 28.23
CA GLN A 649 47.83 21.61 28.05
C GLN A 649 46.78 20.97 27.13
N ARG A 650 47.07 19.80 26.52
CA ARG A 650 46.13 19.03 25.70
C ARG A 650 45.33 17.97 26.47
N ARG A 651 45.50 17.88 27.80
CA ARG A 651 44.92 16.79 28.60
C ARG A 651 43.85 17.22 29.61
N ARG A 652 43.13 18.33 29.36
CA ARG A 652 41.95 18.74 30.13
C ARG A 652 40.95 19.57 29.30
N LEU A 653 40.30 18.96 28.32
CA LEU A 653 38.97 19.36 27.82
C LEU A 653 38.24 18.08 27.32
N SER A 654 37.30 17.59 28.12
CA SER A 654 36.02 16.92 27.79
C SER A 654 35.95 16.05 26.52
N GLU A 655 35.76 14.73 26.59
CA GLU A 655 34.47 14.08 26.88
C GLU A 655 33.25 14.89 26.38
N VAL A 656 33.08 15.01 25.06
CA VAL A 656 31.81 15.38 24.39
C VAL A 656 31.72 14.56 23.10
N ALA A 657 30.54 13.95 22.87
CA ALA A 657 30.18 13.28 21.63
C ALA A 657 30.56 14.15 20.39
N HIS A 658 31.07 13.52 19.34
CA HIS A 658 31.38 14.23 18.09
C HIS A 658 30.09 14.87 17.54
N PRO A 659 30.10 16.14 17.12
CA PRO A 659 28.93 16.76 16.53
C PRO A 659 28.60 16.05 15.22
N VAL A 660 27.36 15.58 15.10
CA VAL A 660 26.79 15.10 13.84
C VAL A 660 26.91 16.23 12.81
N GLY A 661 27.47 15.91 11.64
CA GLY A 661 27.74 16.90 10.59
C GLY A 661 26.53 17.16 9.69
N ALA A 662 26.46 18.35 9.10
CA ALA A 662 25.57 18.61 7.96
C ALA A 662 25.86 17.60 6.84
N GLY A 663 24.84 17.08 6.17
CA GLY A 663 24.97 16.03 5.16
C GLY A 663 24.75 14.61 5.68
N SER A 664 24.65 14.40 6.99
CA SER A 664 24.48 13.07 7.58
C SER A 664 23.14 12.43 7.17
N PRO A 665 23.15 11.19 6.64
CA PRO A 665 21.91 10.47 6.31
C PRO A 665 21.01 10.22 7.51
N ILE A 666 19.71 10.45 7.36
CA ILE A 666 18.70 10.05 8.34
C ILE A 666 18.24 8.62 8.06
N VAL A 667 18.31 7.77 9.08
CA VAL A 667 18.00 6.33 9.01
C VAL A 667 17.14 5.94 10.20
N ALA A 668 16.25 4.98 10.02
CA ALA A 668 15.43 4.44 11.11
C ALA A 668 16.20 3.37 11.91
N PHE A 669 16.25 3.52 13.23
CA PHE A 669 16.87 2.57 14.17
C PHE A 669 15.89 2.14 15.26
N GLU A 670 16.14 1.02 15.94
CA GLU A 670 15.42 0.71 17.18
C GLU A 670 15.59 1.86 18.18
N CYS A 671 14.50 2.33 18.77
CA CYS A 671 14.49 3.49 19.66
C CYS A 671 15.31 3.36 20.96
N SER A 672 15.98 2.22 21.19
CA SER A 672 16.75 1.90 22.40
C SER A 672 18.26 2.12 22.29
N GLY A 673 18.76 2.74 21.20
CA GLY A 673 20.19 3.00 20.98
C GLY A 673 20.60 4.48 21.00
N ASP A 674 21.91 4.74 21.14
CA ASP A 674 22.54 6.07 21.19
C ASP A 674 22.41 6.88 19.89
N ASN A 675 21.95 6.25 18.80
CA ASN A 675 21.80 6.87 17.48
C ASN A 675 20.46 7.58 17.28
N THR A 676 19.60 7.65 18.30
CA THR A 676 18.26 8.28 18.24
C THR A 676 18.35 9.81 18.35
N ILE A 677 17.57 10.53 17.53
CA ILE A 677 17.52 12.01 17.59
C ILE A 677 16.28 12.47 18.38
N GLU A 678 16.50 13.32 19.40
CA GLU A 678 15.45 14.16 19.99
C GLU A 678 15.19 15.37 19.10
N TRP A 679 13.93 15.62 18.75
CA TRP A 679 13.54 16.72 17.89
C TRP A 679 12.85 17.84 18.68
N LEU A 680 13.29 19.08 18.44
CA LEU A 680 12.53 20.27 18.77
C LEU A 680 11.65 20.64 17.58
N VAL A 681 10.38 20.98 17.85
CA VAL A 681 9.40 21.35 16.84
C VAL A 681 9.09 22.83 16.99
N ILE A 682 9.55 23.61 16.01
CA ILE A 682 9.49 25.07 16.04
C ILE A 682 8.52 25.54 14.95
N PRO A 683 7.48 26.33 15.29
CA PRO A 683 6.54 26.86 14.32
C PRO A 683 7.15 28.00 13.51
N TYR A 684 6.65 28.22 12.31
CA TYR A 684 6.95 29.43 11.55
C TYR A 684 6.09 30.60 12.02
N ILE A 685 6.69 31.80 12.08
CA ILE A 685 5.96 33.06 12.18
C ILE A 685 5.51 33.40 10.77
N PHE A 686 4.21 33.31 10.52
CA PHE A 686 3.62 33.90 9.32
C PHE A 686 3.58 35.41 9.55
N ASP A 687 4.33 36.14 8.73
CA ASP A 687 4.27 37.60 8.78
C ASP A 687 2.85 38.00 8.38
N ASN A 688 2.07 38.52 9.33
CA ASN A 688 0.77 39.14 9.05
C ASN A 688 1.05 40.48 8.36
N GLN A 689 1.52 40.42 7.12
CA GLN A 689 1.52 41.55 6.20
C GLN A 689 0.54 41.24 5.08
N GLY A 690 -0.73 41.51 5.39
CA GLY A 690 -1.79 41.85 4.44
C GLY A 690 -2.10 40.86 3.33
N ASP A 691 -3.19 40.11 3.50
CA ASP A 691 -4.24 40.01 2.48
C ASP A 691 -5.54 39.62 3.20
N ASP A 692 -6.28 40.65 3.63
CA ASP A 692 -7.73 40.58 3.65
C ASP A 692 -8.18 40.62 2.18
N ASP A 693 -8.68 39.50 1.65
CA ASP A 693 -9.79 39.42 0.69
C ASP A 693 -10.39 38.00 0.60
#